data_AF-A0A835YSP4-F1
#
_entry.id   AF-A0A835YSP4-F1
#
_cell.length_a   1.000
_cell.length_b   1.000
_cell.length_c   1.000
_cell.angle_alpha   90.00
_cell.angle_beta   90.00
_cell.angle_gamma   90.00
#
_symmetry.space_group_name_H-M   'P 1'
#
loop_
_entity.id
_entity.type
_entity.pdbx_description
1 polymer ?
#
loop_
_entity_poly.entity_id
_entity_poly.type
_entity_poly.pdbx_seq_one_letter_code
_entity_poly.pdbx_strand_id
1 'polypeptide(L)'
;MMLVRIALPITAATLLTVSLEQTHEAYSTTAEARAKSELDLDQTKEEYARRKQATEDLAQAHAKNMAELNALQDTLRQVEQYNEEVKGEILVTRRATYKAESAMQGLEKEKGRQDVYINNLLDQVKRLQEQVVLQEAQIASQTGQSTEAQDMIRETAKASGPALRAVMLHLDEMEVIHFEKKQLLQQWRSALVGLARRDEALTAATNALRDAENASREHETEIEGLKREMVKAQAENETLVAVKDRLQSEGKYADELLEKLKADGDRLAETYTMLQRSKAQMEEEEGRVDASALLPLHPQLPQLLQQLLQRTAALDTPVGILTQSVQTVTRERQKLEKAAALAVEQQSTTSKAISILAKQRQQALAECHEKEAEEANLQNELARVRVDVLNTEAHNAQLRERVAEVDAELARRDRLIARYQLEIRQRADEVEKKMYRVDRLNRRYEKLVQRAAEDEAGIEGNGPLEGAIRNLNKEIDATRAEQERLKHEWLRDQTKLVSTASATEDVLEANDELKAHSGILARRRARIMGEAATNEAEAKRLAASIQAEGKRLAASIQAMHLDMARLNQLIGKSGAQAAELGNASSNMERDFLLELKALEAESLALEDKIGTANGAKNDILAEIVETERQLLLWGKKIQLEKETQAALDPEAGKGEVKGMEREIHRMRVRLDTLKREQETMIQDMEQAIMKREQIAVRYKGKAAASASKPGAWDLTQAALKKRVAGAQKDLQRLGREMAQATAAAGDRRAQLDKLTSELERATTGYEDLSRQREELQAQINTGLYEKQRRTQAAAARTKMARRLQNIARGAAQPPDRRDSMRIQQALFTAEARLGSVRDTIEALAARHPHLGEVLSRVLALADDATGQ
;
A
#
# COMPACT_ATOMS: atom_id res chain seq x y z
N MET A 1 159.92 -86.86 41.07
CA MET A 1 158.47 -87.18 41.10
C MET A 1 157.74 -86.17 41.98
N MET A 2 157.49 -84.93 41.51
CA MET A 2 156.95 -83.88 42.40
C MET A 2 156.12 -82.75 41.74
N LEU A 3 155.86 -82.81 40.42
CA LEU A 3 155.15 -81.72 39.69
C LEU A 3 153.64 -81.96 39.49
N VAL A 4 153.12 -83.15 39.80
CA VAL A 4 151.72 -83.52 39.50
C VAL A 4 150.72 -83.04 40.56
N ARG A 5 151.17 -82.63 41.75
CA ARG A 5 150.30 -82.40 42.92
C ARG A 5 149.74 -80.97 43.08
N ILE A 6 149.97 -80.07 42.12
CA ILE A 6 149.60 -78.64 42.22
C ILE A 6 148.53 -78.23 41.19
N ALA A 7 148.33 -78.97 40.10
CA ALA A 7 147.44 -78.56 39.00
C ALA A 7 145.93 -78.68 39.28
N LEU A 8 145.50 -79.62 40.14
CA LEU A 8 144.09 -79.97 40.34
C LEU A 8 143.24 -78.96 41.15
N PRO A 9 143.74 -78.28 42.20
CA PRO A 9 142.93 -77.28 42.92
C PRO A 9 142.66 -76.02 42.09
N ILE A 10 143.62 -75.64 41.24
CA ILE A 10 143.57 -74.40 40.46
C ILE A 10 142.46 -74.49 39.40
N THR A 11 142.36 -75.61 38.68
CA THR A 11 141.34 -75.80 37.64
C THR A 11 139.91 -75.85 38.20
N ALA A 12 139.72 -76.39 39.41
CA ALA A 12 138.43 -76.38 40.10
C ALA A 12 138.02 -74.96 40.51
N ALA A 13 138.96 -74.16 41.03
CA ALA A 13 138.71 -72.76 41.37
C ALA A 13 138.35 -71.93 40.12
N THR A 14 139.09 -72.07 39.02
CA THR A 14 138.79 -71.34 37.77
C THR A 14 137.48 -71.76 37.12
N LEU A 15 137.08 -73.03 37.24
CA LEU A 15 135.75 -73.47 36.78
C LEU A 15 134.62 -72.81 37.58
N LEU A 16 134.81 -72.64 38.89
CA LEU A 16 133.80 -72.04 39.76
C LEU A 16 133.72 -70.51 39.59
N THR A 17 134.85 -69.81 39.35
CA THR A 17 134.80 -68.39 38.99
C THR A 17 134.16 -68.17 37.63
N VAL A 18 134.50 -68.96 36.60
CA VAL A 18 133.87 -68.87 35.27
C VAL A 18 132.36 -69.17 35.34
N SER A 19 131.95 -70.15 36.14
CA SER A 19 130.51 -70.41 36.36
C SER A 19 129.82 -69.26 37.08
N LEU A 20 130.49 -68.59 38.03
CA LEU A 20 129.92 -67.46 38.76
C LEU A 20 129.83 -66.22 37.86
N GLU A 21 130.86 -65.95 37.06
CA GLU A 21 130.88 -64.94 36.00
C GLU A 21 129.74 -65.15 35.00
N GLN A 22 129.56 -66.37 34.49
CA GLN A 22 128.43 -66.73 33.61
C GLN A 22 127.06 -66.50 34.26
N THR A 23 126.89 -66.85 35.55
CA THR A 23 125.63 -66.55 36.26
C THR A 23 125.43 -65.06 36.54
N HIS A 24 126.51 -64.29 36.70
CA HIS A 24 126.45 -62.84 36.85
C HIS A 24 126.12 -62.14 35.53
N GLU A 25 126.66 -62.62 34.41
CA GLU A 25 126.31 -62.18 33.05
C GLU A 25 124.85 -62.52 32.69
N ALA A 26 124.39 -63.72 33.04
CA ALA A 26 122.97 -64.10 32.92
C ALA A 26 122.05 -63.24 33.81
N TYR A 27 122.49 -62.86 35.02
CA TYR A 27 121.76 -61.93 35.87
C TYR A 27 121.75 -60.50 35.32
N SER A 28 122.88 -60.00 34.80
CA SER A 28 122.98 -58.67 34.19
C SER A 28 122.08 -58.57 32.95
N THR A 29 122.14 -59.54 32.05
CA THR A 29 121.32 -59.57 30.83
C THR A 29 119.82 -59.69 31.12
N THR A 30 119.42 -60.44 32.15
CA THR A 30 118.00 -60.51 32.57
C THR A 30 117.55 -59.26 33.32
N ALA A 31 118.41 -58.63 34.13
CA ALA A 31 118.14 -57.34 34.77
C ALA A 31 118.01 -56.21 33.73
N GLU A 32 118.87 -56.19 32.71
CA GLU A 32 118.77 -55.28 31.57
C GLU A 32 117.50 -55.51 30.74
N ALA A 33 117.15 -56.76 30.44
CA ALA A 33 115.92 -57.09 29.71
C ALA A 33 114.68 -56.64 30.50
N ARG A 34 114.69 -56.84 31.83
CA ARG A 34 113.65 -56.33 32.71
C ARG A 34 113.59 -54.80 32.71
N ALA A 35 114.71 -54.11 32.90
CA ALA A 35 114.76 -52.65 32.92
C ALA A 35 114.30 -52.03 31.58
N LYS A 36 114.63 -52.66 30.45
CA LYS A 36 114.10 -52.30 29.13
C LYS A 36 112.58 -52.48 29.09
N SER A 37 112.06 -53.64 29.52
CA SER A 37 110.60 -53.89 29.54
C SER A 37 109.81 -52.99 30.51
N GLU A 38 110.40 -52.57 31.64
CA GLU A 38 109.77 -51.61 32.57
C GLU A 38 109.76 -50.19 31.99
N LEU A 39 110.81 -49.81 31.26
CA LEU A 39 110.89 -48.54 30.52
C LEU A 39 109.92 -48.50 29.32
N ASP A 40 109.81 -49.59 28.55
CA ASP A 40 108.83 -49.74 27.47
C ASP A 40 107.38 -49.69 28.01
N LEU A 41 107.15 -50.28 29.20
CA LEU A 41 105.87 -50.24 29.89
C LEU A 41 105.51 -48.81 30.35
N ASP A 42 106.47 -48.03 30.84
CA ASP A 42 106.22 -46.65 31.25
C ASP A 42 106.06 -45.71 30.05
N GLN A 43 106.79 -45.91 28.95
CA GLN A 43 106.53 -45.22 27.68
C GLN A 43 105.13 -45.51 27.14
N THR A 44 104.68 -46.77 27.15
CA THR A 44 103.34 -47.13 26.68
C THR A 44 102.23 -46.64 27.60
N LYS A 45 102.45 -46.52 28.92
CA LYS A 45 101.56 -45.79 29.84
C LYS A 45 101.47 -44.30 29.49
N GLU A 46 102.59 -43.63 29.22
CA GLU A 46 102.60 -42.23 28.81
C GLU A 46 101.87 -42.02 27.48
N GLU A 47 102.12 -42.86 26.47
CA GLU A 47 101.38 -42.80 25.20
C GLU A 47 99.89 -43.03 25.40
N TYR A 48 99.50 -44.01 26.22
CA TYR A 48 98.10 -44.27 26.54
C TYR A 48 97.46 -43.07 27.25
N ALA A 49 98.13 -42.46 28.23
CA ALA A 49 97.64 -41.27 28.92
C ALA A 49 97.45 -40.08 27.96
N ARG A 50 98.44 -39.81 27.09
CA ARG A 50 98.37 -38.75 26.07
C ARG A 50 97.25 -39.00 25.06
N ARG A 51 97.08 -40.24 24.57
CA ARG A 51 95.99 -40.62 23.66
C ARG A 51 94.62 -40.52 24.33
N LYS A 52 94.51 -40.97 25.59
CA LYS A 52 93.28 -40.86 26.40
C LYS A 52 92.88 -39.39 26.55
N GLN A 53 93.80 -38.53 26.99
CA GLN A 53 93.53 -37.11 27.13
C GLN A 53 93.10 -36.48 25.80
N ALA A 54 93.78 -36.79 24.68
CA ALA A 54 93.37 -36.31 23.36
C ALA A 54 91.96 -36.79 22.95
N THR A 55 91.54 -38.01 23.33
CA THR A 55 90.15 -38.46 23.11
C THR A 55 89.14 -37.78 24.04
N GLU A 56 89.51 -37.44 25.27
CA GLU A 56 88.65 -36.68 26.20
C GLU A 56 88.49 -35.22 25.73
N ASP A 57 89.57 -34.59 25.23
CA ASP A 57 89.55 -33.26 24.62
C ASP A 57 88.69 -33.23 23.33
N LEU A 58 88.83 -34.23 22.46
CA LEU A 58 87.99 -34.37 21.26
C LEU A 58 86.51 -34.62 21.61
N ALA A 59 86.22 -35.40 22.65
CA ALA A 59 84.84 -35.60 23.12
C ALA A 59 84.23 -34.30 23.67
N GLN A 60 85.00 -33.50 24.42
CA GLN A 60 84.57 -32.18 24.88
C GLN A 60 84.37 -31.19 23.73
N ALA A 61 85.25 -31.19 22.72
CA ALA A 61 85.09 -30.37 21.52
C ALA A 61 83.83 -30.77 20.73
N HIS A 62 83.59 -32.07 20.54
CA HIS A 62 82.38 -32.56 19.89
C HIS A 62 81.11 -32.17 20.67
N ALA A 63 81.13 -32.27 22.01
CA ALA A 63 80.00 -31.85 22.84
C ALA A 63 79.70 -30.34 22.74
N LYS A 64 80.74 -29.49 22.70
CA LYS A 64 80.60 -28.05 22.45
C LYS A 64 80.03 -27.77 21.06
N ASN A 65 80.60 -28.37 20.03
CA ASN A 65 80.14 -28.20 18.65
C ASN A 65 78.68 -28.66 18.46
N MET A 66 78.24 -29.71 19.18
CA MET A 66 76.83 -30.14 19.17
C MET A 66 75.91 -29.18 19.94
N ALA A 67 76.36 -28.59 21.05
CA ALA A 67 75.60 -27.56 21.75
C ALA A 67 75.46 -26.28 20.90
N GLU A 68 76.54 -25.88 20.21
CA GLU A 68 76.54 -24.76 19.26
C GLU A 68 75.66 -25.05 18.03
N LEU A 69 75.71 -26.26 17.48
CA LEU A 69 74.84 -26.70 16.39
C LEU A 69 73.35 -26.64 16.80
N ASN A 70 73.01 -27.13 17.98
CA ASN A 70 71.64 -27.09 18.50
C ASN A 70 71.17 -25.64 18.70
N ALA A 71 72.01 -24.77 19.27
CA ALA A 71 71.67 -23.34 19.42
C ALA A 71 71.52 -22.62 18.06
N LEU A 72 72.31 -23.00 17.05
CA LEU A 72 72.16 -22.51 15.68
C LEU A 72 70.89 -23.07 15.00
N GLN A 73 70.47 -24.29 15.30
CA GLN A 73 69.20 -24.85 14.84
C GLN A 73 67.98 -24.18 15.52
N ASP A 74 68.04 -23.91 16.82
CA ASP A 74 66.97 -23.20 17.53
C ASP A 74 66.81 -21.76 17.03
N THR A 75 67.92 -21.04 16.81
CA THR A 75 67.90 -19.69 16.24
C THR A 75 67.48 -19.67 14.77
N LEU A 76 67.90 -20.66 13.97
CA LEU A 76 67.38 -20.85 12.61
C LEU A 76 65.85 -21.05 12.63
N ARG A 77 65.33 -21.93 13.50
CA ARG A 77 63.90 -22.20 13.58
C ARG A 77 63.09 -20.97 14.03
N GLN A 78 63.64 -20.15 14.92
CA GLN A 78 63.03 -18.86 15.30
C GLN A 78 63.00 -17.88 14.11
N VAL A 79 64.06 -17.82 13.32
CA VAL A 79 64.12 -16.99 12.10
C VAL A 79 63.18 -17.52 11.02
N GLU A 80 63.02 -18.83 10.85
CA GLU A 80 62.04 -19.42 9.94
C GLU A 80 60.60 -19.11 10.37
N GLN A 81 60.28 -19.27 11.67
CA GLN A 81 58.97 -18.92 12.23
C GLN A 81 58.65 -17.43 12.02
N TYR A 82 59.57 -16.53 12.37
CA TYR A 82 59.41 -15.10 12.14
C TYR A 82 59.26 -14.75 10.64
N ASN A 83 59.96 -15.44 9.74
CA ASN A 83 59.79 -15.23 8.30
C ASN A 83 58.42 -15.68 7.78
N GLU A 84 57.83 -16.77 8.31
CA GLU A 84 56.46 -17.17 7.95
C GLU A 84 55.40 -16.24 8.56
N GLU A 85 55.61 -15.76 9.79
CA GLU A 85 54.76 -14.73 10.40
C GLU A 85 54.78 -13.43 9.57
N VAL A 86 55.96 -12.92 9.21
CA VAL A 86 56.12 -11.74 8.35
C VAL A 86 55.56 -11.96 6.94
N LYS A 87 55.68 -13.14 6.33
CA LYS A 87 54.97 -13.47 5.08
C LYS A 87 53.45 -13.41 5.26
N GLY A 88 52.95 -13.94 6.38
CA GLY A 88 51.53 -13.85 6.77
C GLY A 88 51.05 -12.41 6.88
N GLU A 89 51.78 -11.56 7.60
CA GLU A 89 51.48 -10.13 7.74
C GLU A 89 51.55 -9.39 6.39
N ILE A 90 52.54 -9.69 5.54
CA ILE A 90 52.64 -9.12 4.18
C ILE A 90 51.45 -9.54 3.31
N LEU A 91 50.97 -10.79 3.43
CA LEU A 91 49.77 -11.25 2.71
C LEU A 91 48.49 -10.61 3.26
N VAL A 92 48.36 -10.44 4.58
CA VAL A 92 47.21 -9.77 5.23
C VAL A 92 47.18 -8.29 4.87
N THR A 93 48.30 -7.58 4.98
CA THR A 93 48.41 -6.16 4.61
C THR A 93 48.17 -5.95 3.12
N ARG A 94 48.76 -6.77 2.23
CA ARG A 94 48.49 -6.72 0.78
C ARG A 94 47.02 -7.00 0.44
N ARG A 95 46.35 -7.89 1.18
CA ARG A 95 44.90 -8.13 1.01
C ARG A 95 44.07 -6.96 1.55
N ALA A 96 44.53 -6.29 2.61
CA ALA A 96 43.91 -5.08 3.14
C ALA A 96 44.08 -3.89 2.18
N THR A 97 45.25 -3.68 1.58
CA THR A 97 45.46 -2.62 0.57
C THR A 97 44.62 -2.87 -0.68
N TYR A 98 44.60 -4.08 -1.25
CA TYR A 98 43.71 -4.37 -2.39
C TYR A 98 42.22 -4.19 -2.05
N LYS A 99 41.80 -4.48 -0.82
CA LYS A 99 40.42 -4.20 -0.38
C LYS A 99 40.16 -2.70 -0.23
N ALA A 100 41.14 -1.93 0.26
CA ALA A 100 41.06 -0.47 0.37
C ALA A 100 41.06 0.22 -1.01
N GLU A 101 41.92 -0.21 -1.94
CA GLU A 101 41.97 0.24 -3.34
C GLU A 101 40.65 -0.07 -4.05
N SER A 102 40.10 -1.28 -3.89
CA SER A 102 38.80 -1.65 -4.46
C SER A 102 37.64 -0.81 -3.88
N ALA A 103 37.69 -0.50 -2.58
CA ALA A 103 36.73 0.42 -1.95
C ALA A 103 36.90 1.87 -2.44
N MET A 104 38.14 2.33 -2.62
CA MET A 104 38.46 3.66 -3.18
C MET A 104 37.95 3.79 -4.61
N GLN A 105 38.20 2.80 -5.48
CA GLN A 105 37.64 2.77 -6.84
C GLN A 105 36.11 2.74 -6.86
N GLY A 106 35.49 2.09 -5.87
CA GLY A 106 34.04 2.15 -5.65
C GLY A 106 33.57 3.57 -5.36
N LEU A 107 34.20 4.24 -4.39
CA LEU A 107 33.91 5.62 -4.00
C LEU A 107 34.21 6.63 -5.11
N GLU A 108 35.28 6.45 -5.89
CA GLU A 108 35.60 7.26 -7.08
C GLU A 108 34.54 7.12 -8.16
N LYS A 109 34.02 5.90 -8.38
CA LYS A 109 32.93 5.64 -9.34
C LYS A 109 31.60 6.21 -8.87
N GLU A 110 31.33 6.23 -7.57
CA GLU A 110 30.16 6.90 -7.00
C GLU A 110 30.29 8.42 -7.01
N LYS A 111 31.48 8.95 -6.71
CA LYS A 111 31.80 10.37 -6.87
C LYS A 111 31.66 10.82 -8.32
N GLY A 112 32.18 10.07 -9.29
CA GLY A 112 32.02 10.39 -10.72
C GLY A 112 30.56 10.41 -11.18
N ARG A 113 29.69 9.55 -10.61
CA ARG A 113 28.24 9.63 -10.80
C ARG A 113 27.64 10.88 -10.14
N GLN A 114 28.09 11.22 -8.94
CA GLN A 114 27.68 12.43 -8.22
C GLN A 114 28.10 13.70 -8.97
N ASP A 115 29.31 13.76 -9.51
CA ASP A 115 29.84 14.88 -10.30
C ASP A 115 29.03 15.05 -11.61
N VAL A 116 28.68 13.95 -12.30
CA VAL A 116 27.76 13.99 -13.46
C VAL A 116 26.35 14.47 -13.05
N TYR A 117 25.83 14.04 -11.89
CA TYR A 117 24.54 14.51 -11.39
C TYR A 117 24.56 16.00 -10.99
N ILE A 118 25.65 16.46 -10.36
CA ILE A 118 25.89 17.88 -10.04
C ILE A 118 25.98 18.70 -11.32
N ASN A 119 26.68 18.24 -12.36
CA ASN A 119 26.74 18.92 -13.65
C ASN A 119 25.34 19.03 -14.30
N ASN A 120 24.55 17.96 -14.28
CA ASN A 120 23.17 17.99 -14.74
C ASN A 120 22.29 18.98 -13.95
N LEU A 121 22.46 19.07 -12.63
CA LEU A 121 21.78 20.07 -11.79
C LEU A 121 22.26 21.49 -12.08
N LEU A 122 23.56 21.71 -12.28
CA LEU A 122 24.13 23.01 -12.62
C LEU A 122 23.62 23.48 -14.00
N ASP A 123 23.49 22.59 -14.97
CA ASP A 123 22.92 22.93 -16.29
C ASP A 123 21.40 23.13 -16.23
N GLN A 124 20.68 22.46 -15.33
CA GLN A 124 19.28 22.80 -15.04
C GLN A 124 19.17 24.17 -14.37
N VAL A 125 20.04 24.49 -13.41
CA VAL A 125 20.09 25.81 -12.76
C VAL A 125 20.42 26.91 -13.77
N LYS A 126 21.38 26.73 -14.68
CA LYS A 126 21.66 27.67 -15.79
C LYS A 126 20.42 27.88 -16.65
N ARG A 127 19.77 26.81 -17.12
CA ARG A 127 18.54 26.93 -17.95
C ARG A 127 17.40 27.63 -17.22
N LEU A 128 17.26 27.41 -15.91
CA LEU A 128 16.26 28.11 -15.09
C LEU A 128 16.64 29.58 -14.88
N GLN A 129 17.93 29.90 -14.72
CA GLN A 129 18.43 31.29 -14.66
C GLN A 129 18.26 32.01 -16.00
N GLU A 130 18.54 31.35 -17.12
CA GLU A 130 18.26 31.85 -18.48
C GLU A 130 16.76 32.09 -18.69
N GLN A 131 15.90 31.20 -18.21
CA GLN A 131 14.43 31.39 -18.24
C GLN A 131 13.97 32.53 -17.33
N VAL A 132 14.56 32.69 -16.13
CA VAL A 132 14.27 33.82 -15.24
C VAL A 132 14.70 35.13 -15.89
N VAL A 133 15.93 35.23 -16.44
CA VAL A 133 16.41 36.43 -17.14
C VAL A 133 15.54 36.74 -18.38
N LEU A 134 15.09 35.72 -19.12
CA LEU A 134 14.16 35.90 -20.23
C LEU A 134 12.79 36.41 -19.76
N GLN A 135 12.26 35.88 -18.65
CA GLN A 135 11.00 36.34 -18.06
C GLN A 135 11.12 37.72 -17.43
N GLU A 136 12.23 38.05 -16.78
CA GLU A 136 12.54 39.39 -16.26
C GLU A 136 12.67 40.41 -17.40
N ALA A 137 13.33 40.06 -18.50
CA ALA A 137 13.38 40.89 -19.71
C ALA A 137 12.01 41.04 -20.37
N GLN A 138 11.19 39.98 -20.40
CA GLN A 138 9.82 40.03 -20.91
C GLN A 138 8.90 40.88 -20.00
N ILE A 139 9.03 40.77 -18.68
CA ILE A 139 8.32 41.60 -17.71
C ILE A 139 8.78 43.04 -17.84
N ALA A 140 10.09 43.32 -17.90
CA ALA A 140 10.64 44.66 -18.09
C ALA A 140 10.13 45.30 -19.39
N SER A 141 10.09 44.53 -20.49
CA SER A 141 9.52 44.95 -21.77
C SER A 141 8.01 45.20 -21.68
N GLN A 142 7.25 44.34 -21.01
CA GLN A 142 5.80 44.53 -20.80
C GLN A 142 5.50 45.70 -19.86
N THR A 143 6.31 45.94 -18.82
CA THR A 143 6.19 47.13 -17.98
C THR A 143 6.57 48.38 -18.75
N GLY A 144 7.62 48.32 -19.59
CA GLY A 144 8.02 49.41 -20.50
C GLY A 144 6.90 49.78 -21.46
N GLN A 145 6.35 48.80 -22.18
CA GLN A 145 5.18 48.95 -23.05
C GLN A 145 3.94 49.42 -22.28
N SER A 146 3.75 48.99 -21.03
CA SER A 146 2.65 49.46 -20.18
C SER A 146 2.85 50.91 -19.71
N THR A 147 4.07 51.33 -19.40
CA THR A 147 4.39 52.73 -19.08
C THR A 147 4.32 53.61 -20.32
N GLU A 148 4.82 53.17 -21.47
CA GLU A 148 4.68 53.86 -22.75
C GLU A 148 3.21 53.98 -23.16
N ALA A 149 2.40 52.93 -22.96
CA ALA A 149 0.96 52.99 -23.16
C ALA A 149 0.26 53.90 -22.14
N GLN A 150 0.66 53.90 -20.86
CA GLN A 150 0.11 54.81 -19.85
C GLN A 150 0.50 56.26 -20.08
N ASP A 151 1.71 56.54 -20.53
CA ASP A 151 2.17 57.89 -20.84
C ASP A 151 1.65 58.36 -22.21
N MET A 152 1.45 57.47 -23.19
CA MET A 152 0.60 57.73 -24.38
C MET A 152 -0.85 58.00 -23.98
N ILE A 153 -1.43 57.29 -23.02
CA ILE A 153 -2.78 57.56 -22.48
C ILE A 153 -2.79 58.91 -21.74
N ARG A 154 -1.73 59.28 -21.02
CA ARG A 154 -1.62 60.61 -20.37
C ARG A 154 -1.37 61.73 -21.36
N GLU A 155 -0.64 61.49 -22.44
CA GLU A 155 -0.32 62.48 -23.47
C GLU A 155 -1.51 62.67 -24.40
N THR A 156 -2.21 61.60 -24.78
CA THR A 156 -3.53 61.69 -25.42
C THR A 156 -4.59 62.27 -24.48
N ALA A 157 -4.54 62.05 -23.16
CA ALA A 157 -5.42 62.75 -22.20
C ALA A 157 -5.09 64.25 -22.08
N LYS A 158 -3.82 64.65 -22.17
CA LYS A 158 -3.39 66.06 -22.23
C LYS A 158 -3.81 66.70 -23.56
N ALA A 159 -3.61 66.01 -24.68
CA ALA A 159 -4.04 66.46 -26.01
C ALA A 159 -5.57 66.51 -26.14
N SER A 160 -6.29 65.59 -25.49
CA SER A 160 -7.74 65.62 -25.32
C SER A 160 -8.17 66.66 -24.28
N GLY A 161 -7.28 67.48 -23.74
CA GLY A 161 -7.60 68.57 -22.82
C GLY A 161 -8.76 69.51 -23.24
N PRO A 162 -9.11 69.71 -24.52
CA PRO A 162 -10.37 70.31 -24.93
C PRO A 162 -11.56 69.35 -24.78
N ALA A 163 -11.45 68.13 -25.31
CA ALA A 163 -12.50 67.12 -25.31
C ALA A 163 -12.83 66.57 -23.90
N LEU A 164 -11.86 66.39 -23.01
CA LEU A 164 -12.08 65.97 -21.63
C LEU A 164 -12.74 67.08 -20.80
N ARG A 165 -12.46 68.36 -21.11
CA ARG A 165 -13.22 69.49 -20.56
C ARG A 165 -14.61 69.61 -21.16
N ALA A 166 -14.81 69.27 -22.43
CA ALA A 166 -16.14 69.16 -23.03
C ALA A 166 -16.92 68.00 -22.39
N VAL A 167 -16.33 66.83 -22.16
CA VAL A 167 -16.95 65.71 -21.43
C VAL A 167 -17.23 66.05 -19.97
N MET A 168 -16.37 66.81 -19.29
CA MET A 168 -16.64 67.28 -17.93
C MET A 168 -17.76 68.33 -17.89
N LEU A 169 -17.79 69.28 -18.84
CA LEU A 169 -18.91 70.20 -19.05
C LEU A 169 -20.20 69.44 -19.40
N HIS A 170 -20.14 68.41 -20.23
CA HIS A 170 -21.30 67.58 -20.56
C HIS A 170 -21.72 66.67 -19.39
N LEU A 171 -20.83 66.32 -18.47
CA LEU A 171 -21.18 65.67 -17.21
C LEU A 171 -21.86 66.65 -16.25
N ASP A 172 -21.32 67.86 -16.08
CA ASP A 172 -21.96 68.94 -15.30
C ASP A 172 -23.33 69.32 -15.90
N GLU A 173 -23.43 69.46 -17.23
CA GLU A 173 -24.68 69.69 -17.96
C GLU A 173 -25.64 68.49 -17.83
N MET A 174 -25.16 67.24 -17.86
CA MET A 174 -26.00 66.06 -17.63
C MET A 174 -26.45 65.94 -16.18
N GLU A 175 -25.64 66.36 -15.19
CA GLU A 175 -26.05 66.45 -13.79
C GLU A 175 -27.09 67.57 -13.58
N VAL A 176 -26.92 68.73 -14.24
CA VAL A 176 -27.95 69.79 -14.29
C VAL A 176 -29.22 69.28 -14.95
N ILE A 177 -29.15 68.64 -16.11
CA ILE A 177 -30.32 68.04 -16.80
C ILE A 177 -30.96 66.95 -15.93
N HIS A 178 -30.18 66.13 -15.21
CA HIS A 178 -30.72 65.15 -14.27
C HIS A 178 -31.38 65.81 -13.04
N PHE A 179 -30.82 66.91 -12.54
CA PHE A 179 -31.39 67.71 -11.46
C PHE A 179 -32.70 68.38 -11.90
N GLU A 180 -32.71 69.03 -13.06
CA GLU A 180 -33.89 69.65 -13.68
C GLU A 180 -34.96 68.60 -13.99
N LYS A 181 -34.61 67.46 -14.57
CA LYS A 181 -35.54 66.34 -14.82
C LYS A 181 -36.12 65.79 -13.51
N LYS A 182 -35.33 65.71 -12.44
CA LYS A 182 -35.77 65.29 -11.10
C LYS A 182 -36.68 66.34 -10.45
N GLN A 183 -36.37 67.62 -10.62
CA GLN A 183 -37.18 68.76 -10.18
C GLN A 183 -38.51 68.83 -10.94
N LEU A 184 -38.49 68.71 -12.27
CA LEU A 184 -39.68 68.66 -13.12
C LEU A 184 -40.54 67.44 -12.81
N LEU A 185 -39.96 66.25 -12.60
CA LEU A 185 -40.72 65.07 -12.14
C LEU A 185 -41.33 65.29 -10.75
N GLN A 186 -40.66 66.00 -9.85
CA GLN A 186 -41.19 66.34 -8.53
C GLN A 186 -42.30 67.41 -8.61
N GLN A 187 -42.14 68.43 -9.45
CA GLN A 187 -43.16 69.44 -9.74
C GLN A 187 -44.37 68.82 -10.42
N TRP A 188 -44.17 67.96 -11.43
CA TRP A 188 -45.22 67.22 -12.12
C TRP A 188 -45.97 66.29 -11.18
N ARG A 189 -45.28 65.51 -10.34
CA ARG A 189 -45.92 64.71 -9.27
C ARG A 189 -46.69 65.59 -8.28
N SER A 190 -46.18 66.76 -7.90
CA SER A 190 -46.88 67.70 -7.04
C SER A 190 -48.11 68.33 -7.72
N ALA A 191 -48.05 68.56 -9.03
CA ALA A 191 -49.18 69.00 -9.84
C ALA A 191 -50.23 67.89 -9.97
N LEU A 192 -49.82 66.64 -10.13
CA LEU A 192 -50.67 65.45 -10.20
C LEU A 192 -51.39 65.18 -8.87
N VAL A 193 -50.69 65.26 -7.73
CA VAL A 193 -51.31 65.22 -6.39
C VAL A 193 -52.22 66.44 -6.17
N GLY A 194 -51.86 67.61 -6.71
CA GLY A 194 -52.72 68.79 -6.73
C GLY A 194 -53.92 68.69 -7.68
N LEU A 195 -53.89 67.78 -8.66
CA LEU A 195 -54.99 67.47 -9.56
C LEU A 195 -55.92 66.47 -8.87
N ALA A 196 -55.40 65.33 -8.42
CA ALA A 196 -56.14 64.34 -7.65
C ALA A 196 -56.87 64.95 -6.44
N ARG A 197 -56.24 65.85 -5.67
CA ARG A 197 -56.90 66.57 -4.57
C ARG A 197 -57.98 67.57 -5.02
N ARG A 198 -57.88 68.11 -6.23
CA ARG A 198 -58.97 68.91 -6.83
C ARG A 198 -60.08 68.01 -7.35
N ASP A 199 -59.78 66.83 -7.86
CA ASP A 199 -60.75 65.83 -8.31
C ASP A 199 -61.50 65.22 -7.11
N GLU A 200 -60.81 64.96 -5.99
CA GLU A 200 -61.40 64.61 -4.69
C GLU A 200 -62.30 65.75 -4.16
N ALA A 201 -61.84 67.01 -4.20
CA ALA A 201 -62.65 68.15 -3.77
C ALA A 201 -63.86 68.40 -4.70
N LEU A 202 -63.70 68.18 -6.01
CA LEU A 202 -64.76 68.32 -7.01
C LEU A 202 -65.79 67.19 -6.87
N THR A 203 -65.36 65.95 -6.68
CA THR A 203 -66.28 64.82 -6.44
C THR A 203 -67.00 64.95 -5.09
N ALA A 204 -66.33 65.44 -4.05
CA ALA A 204 -66.99 65.82 -2.79
C ALA A 204 -68.03 66.94 -3.01
N ALA A 205 -67.70 67.97 -3.80
CA ALA A 205 -68.61 69.07 -4.11
C ALA A 205 -69.79 68.64 -5.00
N THR A 206 -69.60 67.74 -5.97
CA THR A 206 -70.70 67.21 -6.80
C THR A 206 -71.58 66.23 -6.04
N ASN A 207 -71.03 65.48 -5.08
CA ASN A 207 -71.83 64.66 -4.17
C ASN A 207 -72.66 65.56 -3.25
N ALA A 208 -72.06 66.56 -2.60
CA ALA A 208 -72.78 67.52 -1.76
C ALA A 208 -73.85 68.32 -2.55
N LEU A 209 -73.58 68.67 -3.81
CA LEU A 209 -74.57 69.29 -4.70
C LEU A 209 -75.71 68.31 -5.03
N ARG A 210 -75.40 67.04 -5.31
CA ARG A 210 -76.41 66.00 -5.58
C ARG A 210 -77.26 65.69 -4.36
N ASP A 211 -76.67 65.69 -3.17
CA ASP A 211 -77.39 65.50 -1.91
C ASP A 211 -78.29 66.71 -1.63
N ALA A 212 -77.83 67.94 -1.93
CA ALA A 212 -78.66 69.14 -1.88
C ALA A 212 -79.78 69.15 -2.95
N GLU A 213 -79.54 68.64 -4.17
CA GLU A 213 -80.59 68.43 -5.17
C GLU A 213 -81.63 67.40 -4.69
N ASN A 214 -81.19 66.31 -4.06
CA ASN A 214 -82.10 65.29 -3.52
C ASN A 214 -82.93 65.86 -2.37
N ALA A 215 -82.31 66.57 -1.42
CA ALA A 215 -83.03 67.27 -0.36
C ALA A 215 -84.00 68.34 -0.91
N SER A 216 -83.62 69.05 -1.98
CA SER A 216 -84.52 69.98 -2.67
C SER A 216 -85.71 69.27 -3.31
N ARG A 217 -85.53 68.08 -3.90
CA ARG A 217 -86.62 67.24 -4.43
C ARG A 217 -87.50 66.68 -3.31
N GLU A 218 -86.91 66.27 -2.19
CA GLU A 218 -87.65 65.84 -1.00
C GLU A 218 -88.52 66.99 -0.48
N HIS A 219 -87.94 68.18 -0.26
CA HIS A 219 -88.70 69.39 0.10
C HIS A 219 -89.72 69.81 -0.96
N GLU A 220 -89.47 69.62 -2.26
CA GLU A 220 -90.49 69.82 -3.31
C GLU A 220 -91.66 68.83 -3.15
N THR A 221 -91.40 67.56 -2.84
CA THR A 221 -92.47 66.58 -2.57
C THR A 221 -93.20 66.83 -1.24
N GLU A 222 -92.52 67.33 -0.21
CA GLU A 222 -93.14 67.81 1.03
C GLU A 222 -94.02 69.03 0.75
N ILE A 223 -93.55 69.99 -0.05
CA ILE A 223 -94.32 71.16 -0.48
C ILE A 223 -95.51 70.75 -1.34
N GLU A 224 -95.41 69.73 -2.20
CA GLU A 224 -96.57 69.16 -2.89
C GLU A 224 -97.54 68.45 -1.94
N GLY A 225 -97.05 67.74 -0.94
CA GLY A 225 -97.86 67.15 0.13
C GLY A 225 -98.65 68.21 0.88
N LEU A 226 -97.95 69.21 1.41
CA LEU A 226 -98.51 70.36 2.11
C LEU A 226 -99.46 71.19 1.23
N LYS A 227 -99.21 71.31 -0.09
CA LYS A 227 -100.16 71.92 -1.04
C LYS A 227 -101.43 71.07 -1.18
N ARG A 228 -101.33 69.75 -1.27
CA ARG A 228 -102.51 68.85 -1.32
C ARG A 228 -103.29 68.88 -0.01
N GLU A 229 -102.62 68.99 1.13
CA GLU A 229 -103.24 69.17 2.45
C GLU A 229 -103.87 70.56 2.61
N MET A 230 -103.21 71.62 2.14
CA MET A 230 -103.79 72.96 2.10
C MET A 230 -105.02 73.03 1.21
N VAL A 231 -105.04 72.34 0.06
CA VAL A 231 -106.21 72.25 -0.82
C VAL A 231 -107.35 71.45 -0.16
N LYS A 232 -107.06 70.39 0.60
CA LYS A 232 -108.07 69.70 1.43
C LYS A 232 -108.63 70.62 2.51
N ALA A 233 -107.76 71.31 3.27
CA ALA A 233 -108.17 72.25 4.30
C ALA A 233 -108.93 73.47 3.72
N GLN A 234 -108.62 73.88 2.49
CA GLN A 234 -109.38 74.89 1.74
C GLN A 234 -110.76 74.36 1.35
N ALA A 235 -110.88 73.15 0.82
CA ALA A 235 -112.17 72.53 0.52
C ALA A 235 -113.02 72.30 1.79
N GLU A 236 -112.41 71.87 2.88
CA GLU A 236 -113.06 71.77 4.20
C GLU A 236 -113.55 73.14 4.67
N ASN A 237 -112.70 74.18 4.59
CA ASN A 237 -113.09 75.55 4.90
C ASN A 237 -114.19 76.10 3.96
N GLU A 238 -114.18 75.76 2.67
CA GLU A 238 -115.27 76.08 1.74
C GLU A 238 -116.58 75.40 2.14
N THR A 239 -116.56 74.14 2.60
CA THR A 239 -117.76 73.50 3.17
C THR A 239 -118.21 74.15 4.48
N LEU A 240 -117.29 74.56 5.35
CA LEU A 240 -117.61 75.30 6.58
C LEU A 240 -118.14 76.71 6.29
N VAL A 241 -117.66 77.38 5.25
CA VAL A 241 -118.19 78.66 4.76
C VAL A 241 -119.57 78.46 4.14
N ALA A 242 -119.80 77.41 3.35
CA ALA A 242 -121.12 77.09 2.82
C ALA A 242 -122.13 76.75 3.94
N VAL A 243 -121.70 76.03 4.98
CA VAL A 243 -122.50 75.77 6.20
C VAL A 243 -122.74 77.06 6.98
N LYS A 244 -121.73 77.92 7.13
CA LYS A 244 -121.88 79.23 7.78
C LYS A 244 -122.85 80.13 7.01
N ASP A 245 -122.75 80.20 5.70
CA ASP A 245 -123.58 81.07 4.86
C ASP A 245 -125.01 80.52 4.73
N ARG A 246 -125.17 79.18 4.84
CA ARG A 246 -126.46 78.54 5.13
C ARG A 246 -127.01 78.95 6.50
N LEU A 247 -126.24 78.83 7.57
CA LEU A 247 -126.65 79.25 8.93
C LEU A 247 -126.89 80.78 9.02
N GLN A 248 -126.23 81.59 8.18
CA GLN A 248 -126.49 83.03 8.07
C GLN A 248 -127.70 83.37 7.19
N SER A 249 -128.13 82.49 6.29
CA SER A 249 -129.39 82.66 5.54
C SER A 249 -130.58 82.09 6.29
N GLU A 250 -130.43 80.98 7.01
CA GLU A 250 -131.37 80.50 8.02
C GLU A 250 -131.46 81.54 9.18
N GLY A 251 -130.34 82.14 9.58
CA GLY A 251 -130.27 83.26 10.54
C GLY A 251 -130.97 84.52 10.03
N LYS A 252 -130.70 84.97 8.80
CA LYS A 252 -131.44 86.10 8.18
C LYS A 252 -132.92 85.80 8.01
N TYR A 253 -133.30 84.56 7.72
CA TYR A 253 -134.70 84.15 7.65
C TYR A 253 -135.36 84.18 9.03
N ALA A 254 -134.63 83.79 10.08
CA ALA A 254 -135.07 83.95 11.47
C ALA A 254 -135.13 85.42 11.90
N ASP A 255 -134.18 86.27 11.49
CA ASP A 255 -134.20 87.73 11.73
C ASP A 255 -135.34 88.41 10.97
N GLU A 256 -135.63 88.00 9.74
CA GLU A 256 -136.81 88.44 8.98
C GLU A 256 -138.12 87.94 9.61
N LEU A 257 -138.14 86.72 10.16
CA LEU A 257 -139.27 86.25 10.97
C LEU A 257 -139.39 87.08 12.24
N LEU A 258 -138.29 87.44 12.89
CA LEU A 258 -138.26 88.31 14.06
C LEU A 258 -138.64 89.75 13.72
N GLU A 259 -138.34 90.29 12.53
CA GLU A 259 -138.87 91.59 12.10
C GLU A 259 -140.36 91.52 11.76
N LYS A 260 -140.84 90.43 11.16
CA LYS A 260 -142.29 90.20 10.97
C LYS A 260 -142.99 90.06 12.33
N LEU A 261 -142.42 89.30 13.26
CA LEU A 261 -142.89 89.14 14.65
C LEU A 261 -142.66 90.38 15.53
N LYS A 262 -141.80 91.33 15.15
CA LYS A 262 -141.70 92.67 15.77
C LYS A 262 -142.72 93.63 15.17
N ALA A 263 -142.93 93.65 13.86
CA ALA A 263 -143.94 94.50 13.23
C ALA A 263 -145.37 94.06 13.61
N ASP A 264 -145.64 92.75 13.61
CA ASP A 264 -146.84 92.19 14.22
C ASP A 264 -146.78 92.25 15.74
N GLY A 265 -145.58 92.24 16.34
CA GLY A 265 -145.36 92.44 17.79
C GLY A 265 -145.63 93.86 18.29
N ASP A 266 -145.49 94.89 17.46
CA ASP A 266 -145.78 96.29 17.75
C ASP A 266 -147.29 96.57 17.58
N ARG A 267 -147.90 96.00 16.52
CA ARG A 267 -149.38 95.91 16.40
C ARG A 267 -149.98 95.12 17.56
N LEU A 268 -149.31 94.04 17.98
CA LEU A 268 -149.69 93.29 19.15
C LEU A 268 -149.38 94.08 20.42
N ALA A 269 -148.34 94.92 20.49
CA ALA A 269 -148.06 95.77 21.64
C ALA A 269 -149.20 96.80 21.86
N GLU A 270 -149.70 97.42 20.80
CA GLU A 270 -150.90 98.28 20.87
C GLU A 270 -152.11 97.52 21.42
N THR A 271 -152.29 96.23 21.10
CA THR A 271 -153.38 95.41 21.66
C THR A 271 -153.03 94.67 22.96
N TYR A 272 -151.75 94.61 23.35
CA TYR A 272 -151.22 93.97 24.56
C TYR A 272 -151.12 94.98 25.70
N THR A 273 -151.09 96.29 25.44
CA THR A 273 -151.51 97.28 26.45
C THR A 273 -153.00 97.09 26.84
N MET A 274 -153.82 96.59 25.91
CA MET A 274 -155.20 96.18 26.16
C MET A 274 -155.31 94.79 26.84
N LEU A 275 -154.46 93.82 26.48
CA LEU A 275 -154.51 92.44 27.00
C LEU A 275 -153.47 92.03 28.07
N GLN A 276 -152.59 92.92 28.54
CA GLN A 276 -151.94 92.76 29.85
C GLN A 276 -152.97 92.84 31.01
N ARG A 277 -154.22 93.26 30.72
CA ARG A 277 -155.39 93.04 31.58
C ARG A 277 -155.90 91.59 31.59
N SER A 278 -155.33 90.70 30.76
CA SER A 278 -155.79 89.34 30.51
C SER A 278 -154.64 88.35 30.36
N LYS A 279 -153.86 88.17 31.45
CA LYS A 279 -153.12 86.94 31.83
C LYS A 279 -152.33 86.19 30.72
N ALA A 280 -151.02 86.05 30.80
CA ALA A 280 -150.32 85.27 31.84
C ALA A 280 -150.94 83.88 32.11
N GLN A 281 -150.67 82.91 31.21
CA GLN A 281 -150.62 81.48 31.54
C GLN A 281 -149.89 80.64 30.46
N MET A 282 -149.10 79.67 30.91
CA MET A 282 -148.32 78.62 30.18
C MET A 282 -147.13 79.13 29.32
N GLU A 283 -145.87 78.63 29.36
CA GLU A 283 -145.25 77.33 29.76
C GLU A 283 -145.37 76.23 28.65
N GLU A 284 -144.40 75.35 28.29
CA GLU A 284 -142.92 75.19 28.50
C GLU A 284 -142.35 74.02 27.59
N GLU A 285 -141.06 73.57 27.73
CA GLU A 285 -140.34 72.40 27.09
C GLU A 285 -140.08 72.43 25.54
N GLU A 286 -139.27 71.62 24.79
CA GLU A 286 -137.98 70.82 24.84
C GLU A 286 -137.58 70.53 23.33
N GLY A 287 -136.47 69.91 22.87
CA GLY A 287 -135.27 69.36 23.51
C GLY A 287 -134.29 68.52 22.62
N ARG A 288 -133.01 68.47 23.03
CA ARG A 288 -132.00 67.35 22.99
C ARG A 288 -131.45 66.62 21.71
N VAL A 289 -130.10 66.66 21.55
CA VAL A 289 -129.07 65.52 21.50
C VAL A 289 -128.67 64.69 20.21
N ASP A 290 -127.37 64.26 20.14
CA ASP A 290 -126.64 63.20 19.33
C ASP A 290 -126.28 63.43 17.81
N ALA A 291 -125.42 62.71 17.02
CA ALA A 291 -124.50 61.50 17.05
C ALA A 291 -123.58 61.48 15.75
N SER A 292 -122.61 60.59 15.36
CA SER A 292 -121.55 59.70 15.95
C SER A 292 -120.64 59.01 14.84
N ALA A 293 -119.58 58.22 15.19
CA ALA A 293 -118.77 57.24 14.36
C ALA A 293 -117.68 57.76 13.33
N LEU A 294 -116.75 57.01 12.63
CA LEU A 294 -116.31 55.57 12.51
C LEU A 294 -114.78 55.39 12.06
N LEU A 295 -114.38 54.33 11.29
CA LEU A 295 -112.99 53.81 10.95
C LEU A 295 -113.04 52.77 9.75
N PRO A 296 -112.08 51.87 9.30
CA PRO A 296 -110.59 51.65 9.46
C PRO A 296 -109.75 51.04 8.22
N LEU A 297 -108.44 50.68 8.42
CA LEU A 297 -107.60 49.57 7.78
C LEU A 297 -107.04 49.68 6.30
N HIS A 298 -106.06 48.92 5.68
CA HIS A 298 -105.08 47.80 6.00
C HIS A 298 -103.79 47.72 5.03
N PRO A 299 -103.03 46.61 4.64
CA PRO A 299 -101.54 46.65 4.32
C PRO A 299 -100.93 45.86 3.07
N GLN A 300 -99.60 45.94 2.80
CA GLN A 300 -98.77 45.01 1.94
C GLN A 300 -97.22 45.23 2.09
N LEU A 301 -96.38 44.24 2.49
CA LEU A 301 -94.89 44.43 2.54
C LEU A 301 -93.90 43.21 2.49
N PRO A 302 -94.22 41.94 2.84
CA PRO A 302 -93.18 40.92 3.11
C PRO A 302 -92.57 40.23 1.86
N GLN A 303 -92.84 40.71 0.64
CA GLN A 303 -92.53 39.98 -0.60
C GLN A 303 -91.17 40.33 -1.25
N LEU A 304 -90.55 41.45 -0.85
CA LEU A 304 -89.32 41.97 -1.48
C LEU A 304 -88.01 41.35 -0.94
N LEU A 305 -88.01 40.76 0.26
CA LEU A 305 -86.77 40.33 0.93
C LEU A 305 -86.12 39.09 0.30
N GLN A 306 -86.90 38.26 -0.41
CA GLN A 306 -86.44 36.96 -0.92
C GLN A 306 -85.55 37.06 -2.17
N GLN A 307 -85.56 38.21 -2.88
CA GLN A 307 -84.89 38.37 -4.18
C GLN A 307 -83.39 38.72 -4.07
N LEU A 308 -82.92 39.22 -2.92
CA LEU A 308 -81.53 39.65 -2.71
C LEU A 308 -80.56 38.50 -2.36
N LEU A 309 -81.06 37.39 -1.79
CA LEU A 309 -80.24 36.29 -1.29
C LEU A 309 -79.63 35.38 -2.38
N GLN A 310 -80.05 35.50 -3.64
CA GLN A 310 -79.60 34.62 -4.73
C GLN A 310 -78.34 35.09 -5.46
N ARG A 311 -77.88 36.34 -5.23
CA ARG A 311 -76.86 36.98 -6.08
C ARG A 311 -75.41 36.84 -5.59
N THR A 312 -75.18 36.29 -4.40
CA THR A 312 -73.84 36.16 -3.79
C THR A 312 -73.15 34.81 -4.03
N ALA A 313 -73.87 33.77 -4.45
CA ALA A 313 -73.36 32.39 -4.56
C ALA A 313 -72.53 32.08 -5.84
N ALA A 314 -72.14 33.10 -6.61
CA ALA A 314 -71.69 32.94 -7.99
C ALA A 314 -70.15 32.88 -8.22
N LEU A 315 -69.33 32.87 -7.15
CA LEU A 315 -67.86 32.98 -7.26
C LEU A 315 -67.06 31.81 -6.64
N ASP A 316 -67.64 30.98 -5.76
CA ASP A 316 -66.95 29.79 -5.20
C ASP A 316 -66.91 28.58 -6.14
N THR A 317 -67.71 28.60 -7.21
CA THR A 317 -67.97 27.44 -8.07
C THR A 317 -66.73 26.83 -8.78
N PRO A 318 -65.79 27.59 -9.39
CA PRO A 318 -64.69 26.97 -10.13
C PRO A 318 -63.68 26.25 -9.22
N VAL A 319 -63.43 26.77 -8.01
CA VAL A 319 -62.55 26.14 -7.02
C VAL A 319 -63.23 24.90 -6.44
N GLY A 320 -64.50 25.02 -6.04
CA GLY A 320 -65.29 23.90 -5.51
C GLY A 320 -65.36 22.72 -6.48
N ILE A 321 -65.61 22.97 -7.76
CA ILE A 321 -65.65 21.92 -8.80
C ILE A 321 -64.29 21.22 -8.95
N LEU A 322 -63.18 21.95 -8.92
CA LEU A 322 -61.85 21.34 -9.07
C LEU A 322 -61.47 20.50 -7.84
N THR A 323 -61.72 20.99 -6.63
CA THR A 323 -61.50 20.22 -5.39
C THR A 323 -62.40 18.98 -5.34
N GLN A 324 -63.67 19.11 -5.74
CA GLN A 324 -64.61 17.98 -5.79
C GLN A 324 -64.20 16.94 -6.85
N SER A 325 -63.65 17.37 -7.99
CA SER A 325 -63.08 16.49 -9.03
C SER A 325 -61.89 15.68 -8.53
N VAL A 326 -60.96 16.30 -7.79
CA VAL A 326 -59.84 15.57 -7.15
C VAL A 326 -60.37 14.57 -6.11
N GLN A 327 -61.44 14.91 -5.37
CA GLN A 327 -62.09 13.99 -4.43
C GLN A 327 -62.85 12.83 -5.11
N THR A 328 -63.42 13.01 -6.30
CA THR A 328 -63.97 11.87 -7.05
C THR A 328 -62.86 11.01 -7.63
N VAL A 329 -61.83 11.57 -8.27
CA VAL A 329 -60.71 10.80 -8.85
C VAL A 329 -59.99 9.95 -7.79
N THR A 330 -59.76 10.49 -6.59
CA THR A 330 -59.15 9.71 -5.48
C THR A 330 -60.09 8.60 -4.95
N ARG A 331 -61.39 8.84 -4.87
CA ARG A 331 -62.39 7.81 -4.52
C ARG A 331 -62.50 6.72 -5.60
N GLU A 332 -62.42 7.08 -6.88
CA GLU A 332 -62.37 6.13 -8.01
C GLU A 332 -61.09 5.28 -7.96
N ARG A 333 -59.91 5.89 -7.71
CA ARG A 333 -58.64 5.16 -7.50
C ARG A 333 -58.79 4.11 -6.39
N GLN A 334 -59.30 4.51 -5.22
CA GLN A 334 -59.50 3.61 -4.09
C GLN A 334 -60.53 2.51 -4.33
N LYS A 335 -61.57 2.74 -5.16
CA LYS A 335 -62.48 1.66 -5.61
C LYS A 335 -61.75 0.65 -6.48
N LEU A 336 -60.95 1.11 -7.45
CA LEU A 336 -60.21 0.25 -8.37
C LEU A 336 -59.12 -0.55 -7.64
N GLU A 337 -58.39 0.06 -6.72
CA GLU A 337 -57.41 -0.62 -5.85
C GLU A 337 -58.07 -1.70 -4.98
N LYS A 338 -59.26 -1.43 -4.40
CA LYS A 338 -60.03 -2.44 -3.65
C LYS A 338 -60.59 -3.56 -4.53
N ALA A 339 -61.02 -3.26 -5.75
CA ALA A 339 -61.46 -4.28 -6.72
C ALA A 339 -60.29 -5.18 -7.17
N ALA A 340 -59.11 -4.60 -7.42
CA ALA A 340 -57.90 -5.35 -7.74
C ALA A 340 -57.43 -6.23 -6.56
N ALA A 341 -57.51 -5.72 -5.32
CA ALA A 341 -57.21 -6.51 -4.13
C ALA A 341 -58.16 -7.72 -3.98
N LEU A 342 -59.47 -7.52 -4.17
CA LEU A 342 -60.47 -8.59 -4.16
C LEU A 342 -60.24 -9.63 -5.26
N ALA A 343 -59.85 -9.21 -6.47
CA ALA A 343 -59.52 -10.15 -7.55
C ALA A 343 -58.29 -11.01 -7.22
N VAL A 344 -57.26 -10.44 -6.59
CA VAL A 344 -56.08 -11.18 -6.11
C VAL A 344 -56.45 -12.12 -4.95
N GLU A 345 -57.35 -11.71 -4.05
CA GLU A 345 -57.85 -12.54 -2.96
C GLU A 345 -58.66 -13.74 -3.49
N GLN A 346 -59.53 -13.54 -4.49
CA GLN A 346 -60.29 -14.60 -5.16
C GLN A 346 -59.39 -15.62 -5.89
N GLN A 347 -58.22 -15.19 -6.38
CA GLN A 347 -57.20 -16.09 -6.96
C GLN A 347 -56.36 -16.84 -5.91
N SER A 348 -56.48 -16.53 -4.61
CA SER A 348 -55.59 -17.04 -3.55
C SER A 348 -56.11 -18.26 -2.76
N THR A 349 -57.21 -18.86 -3.21
CA THR A 349 -58.14 -19.71 -2.43
C THR A 349 -57.65 -21.09 -1.98
N THR A 350 -56.36 -21.41 -2.10
CA THR A 350 -55.81 -22.77 -1.85
C THR A 350 -54.89 -22.92 -0.65
N SER A 351 -54.58 -21.85 0.12
CA SER A 351 -53.75 -21.98 1.34
C SER A 351 -54.04 -20.95 2.44
N LYS A 352 -54.19 -21.44 3.68
CA LYS A 352 -54.30 -20.60 4.89
C LYS A 352 -53.10 -19.67 5.09
N ALA A 353 -51.90 -20.06 4.67
CA ALA A 353 -50.73 -19.20 4.75
C ALA A 353 -50.85 -17.98 3.82
N ILE A 354 -51.42 -18.16 2.62
CA ILE A 354 -51.65 -17.07 1.68
C ILE A 354 -52.76 -16.15 2.19
N SER A 355 -53.82 -16.68 2.80
CA SER A 355 -54.87 -15.88 3.47
C SER A 355 -54.31 -15.02 4.61
N ILE A 356 -53.40 -15.55 5.45
CA ILE A 356 -52.75 -14.77 6.52
C ILE A 356 -51.86 -13.66 5.91
N LEU A 357 -51.10 -13.96 4.86
CA LEU A 357 -50.29 -12.97 4.15
C LEU A 357 -51.13 -11.92 3.42
N ALA A 358 -52.29 -12.29 2.87
CA ALA A 358 -53.25 -11.37 2.28
C ALA A 358 -53.83 -10.41 3.35
N LYS A 359 -54.19 -10.93 4.53
CA LYS A 359 -54.63 -10.10 5.66
C LYS A 359 -53.53 -9.17 6.18
N GLN A 360 -52.29 -9.65 6.27
CA GLN A 360 -51.14 -8.80 6.63
C GLN A 360 -50.86 -7.71 5.57
N ARG A 361 -50.99 -8.05 4.28
CA ARG A 361 -50.91 -7.07 3.18
C ARG A 361 -52.06 -6.05 3.23
N GLN A 362 -53.27 -6.48 3.55
CA GLN A 362 -54.43 -5.60 3.70
C GLN A 362 -54.26 -4.64 4.88
N GLN A 363 -53.72 -5.13 6.01
CA GLN A 363 -53.37 -4.29 7.16
C GLN A 363 -52.26 -3.29 6.81
N ALA A 364 -51.17 -3.74 6.17
CA ALA A 364 -50.09 -2.85 5.75
C ALA A 364 -50.55 -1.81 4.71
N LEU A 365 -51.53 -2.13 3.85
CA LEU A 365 -52.16 -1.16 2.95
C LEU A 365 -53.07 -0.17 3.71
N ALA A 366 -53.79 -0.62 4.74
CA ALA A 366 -54.57 0.28 5.59
C ALA A 366 -53.67 1.25 6.37
N GLU A 367 -52.58 0.75 6.98
CA GLU A 367 -51.55 1.56 7.64
C GLU A 367 -50.88 2.53 6.64
N CYS A 368 -50.63 2.10 5.40
CA CYS A 368 -50.10 2.96 4.34
C CYS A 368 -51.09 4.08 3.95
N HIS A 369 -52.38 3.77 3.77
CA HIS A 369 -53.41 4.78 3.49
C HIS A 369 -53.66 5.74 4.68
N GLU A 370 -53.50 5.26 5.92
CA GLU A 370 -53.51 6.10 7.12
C GLU A 370 -52.33 7.08 7.12
N LYS A 371 -51.13 6.64 6.71
CA LYS A 371 -49.97 7.52 6.50
C LYS A 371 -50.08 8.44 5.29
N GLU A 372 -50.68 8.02 4.18
CA GLU A 372 -51.04 8.92 3.06
C GLU A 372 -52.01 10.03 3.53
N ALA A 373 -52.95 9.71 4.42
CA ALA A 373 -53.90 10.67 5.00
C ALA A 373 -53.26 11.60 6.04
N GLU A 374 -52.39 11.09 6.92
CA GLU A 374 -51.56 11.92 7.80
C GLU A 374 -50.66 12.87 7.00
N GLU A 375 -50.00 12.38 5.94
CA GLU A 375 -49.17 13.22 5.08
C GLU A 375 -49.99 14.31 4.40
N ALA A 376 -51.15 13.97 3.83
CA ALA A 376 -52.06 14.97 3.24
C ALA A 376 -52.54 16.01 4.27
N ASN A 377 -52.81 15.62 5.51
CA ASN A 377 -53.15 16.55 6.58
C ASN A 377 -51.96 17.46 6.94
N LEU A 378 -50.76 16.91 7.12
CA LEU A 378 -49.55 17.67 7.41
C LEU A 378 -49.15 18.61 6.25
N GLN A 379 -49.37 18.22 4.99
CA GLN A 379 -49.18 19.08 3.83
C GLN A 379 -50.19 20.25 3.83
N ASN A 380 -51.46 20.00 4.20
CA ASN A 380 -52.47 21.05 4.35
C ASN A 380 -52.18 22.00 5.53
N GLU A 381 -51.72 21.47 6.68
CA GLU A 381 -51.29 22.27 7.82
C GLU A 381 -50.05 23.11 7.49
N LEU A 382 -49.05 22.53 6.80
CA LEU A 382 -47.87 23.25 6.32
C LEU A 382 -48.25 24.34 5.31
N ALA A 383 -49.19 24.07 4.40
CA ALA A 383 -49.71 25.07 3.47
C ALA A 383 -50.42 26.21 4.20
N ARG A 384 -51.24 25.90 5.22
CA ARG A 384 -51.90 26.89 6.08
C ARG A 384 -50.90 27.73 6.86
N VAL A 385 -49.96 27.11 7.56
CA VAL A 385 -48.89 27.83 8.30
C VAL A 385 -48.05 28.69 7.36
N ARG A 386 -47.82 28.25 6.11
CA ARG A 386 -47.12 29.06 5.10
C ARG A 386 -47.95 30.27 4.63
N VAL A 387 -49.27 30.14 4.52
CA VAL A 387 -50.17 31.28 4.25
C VAL A 387 -50.20 32.24 5.45
N ASP A 388 -50.27 31.72 6.68
CA ASP A 388 -50.24 32.53 7.90
C ASP A 388 -48.90 33.28 8.03
N VAL A 389 -47.76 32.62 7.75
CA VAL A 389 -46.43 33.27 7.66
C VAL A 389 -46.45 34.38 6.61
N LEU A 390 -46.82 34.10 5.36
CA LEU A 390 -46.87 35.10 4.28
C LEU A 390 -47.80 36.28 4.62
N ASN A 391 -48.91 36.04 5.33
CA ASN A 391 -49.82 37.07 5.82
C ASN A 391 -49.16 37.94 6.91
N THR A 392 -48.45 37.33 7.87
CA THR A 392 -47.67 38.09 8.87
C THR A 392 -46.48 38.83 8.25
N GLU A 393 -45.83 38.29 7.21
CA GLU A 393 -44.76 38.97 6.48
C GLU A 393 -45.30 40.17 5.68
N ALA A 394 -46.43 40.02 5.00
CA ALA A 394 -47.13 41.11 4.33
C ALA A 394 -47.59 42.20 5.32
N HIS A 395 -48.11 41.81 6.49
CA HIS A 395 -48.48 42.76 7.54
C HIS A 395 -47.26 43.48 8.12
N ASN A 396 -46.14 42.78 8.35
CA ASN A 396 -44.88 43.39 8.76
C ASN A 396 -44.30 44.32 7.69
N ALA A 397 -44.49 44.02 6.40
CA ALA A 397 -44.12 44.93 5.31
C ALA A 397 -44.99 46.21 5.34
N GLN A 398 -46.31 46.09 5.47
CA GLN A 398 -47.23 47.23 5.61
C GLN A 398 -46.91 48.08 6.87
N LEU A 399 -46.53 47.45 7.98
CA LEU A 399 -46.13 48.18 9.19
C LEU A 399 -44.80 48.94 8.98
N ARG A 400 -43.82 48.34 8.31
CA ARG A 400 -42.56 49.01 7.95
C ARG A 400 -42.77 50.16 6.96
N GLU A 401 -43.67 49.97 5.99
CA GLU A 401 -44.08 51.01 5.04
C GLU A 401 -44.71 52.19 5.78
N ARG A 402 -45.70 51.94 6.66
CA ARG A 402 -46.32 52.97 7.51
C ARG A 402 -45.33 53.70 8.43
N VAL A 403 -44.35 52.99 9.00
CA VAL A 403 -43.28 53.63 9.78
C VAL A 403 -42.45 54.56 8.89
N ALA A 404 -42.03 54.10 7.70
CA ALA A 404 -41.30 54.93 6.75
C ALA A 404 -42.13 56.12 6.21
N GLU A 405 -43.45 55.98 6.07
CA GLU A 405 -44.36 57.07 5.76
C GLU A 405 -44.43 58.10 6.89
N VAL A 406 -44.55 57.67 8.15
CA VAL A 406 -44.56 58.54 9.33
C VAL A 406 -43.23 59.26 9.51
N ASP A 407 -42.10 58.57 9.36
CA ASP A 407 -40.76 59.18 9.39
C ASP A 407 -40.59 60.19 8.24
N ALA A 408 -41.09 59.88 7.05
CA ALA A 408 -41.10 60.81 5.93
C ALA A 408 -42.05 62.01 6.15
N GLU A 409 -43.16 61.84 6.86
CA GLU A 409 -44.03 62.94 7.29
C GLU A 409 -43.36 63.82 8.35
N LEU A 410 -42.70 63.24 9.35
CA LEU A 410 -41.95 63.97 10.36
C LEU A 410 -40.83 64.79 9.70
N ALA A 411 -40.01 64.18 8.85
CA ALA A 411 -38.98 64.87 8.09
C ALA A 411 -39.53 65.95 7.12
N ARG A 412 -40.78 65.82 6.64
CA ARG A 412 -41.48 66.89 5.89
C ARG A 412 -41.92 68.03 6.81
N ARG A 413 -42.47 67.72 8.01
CA ARG A 413 -42.86 68.71 9.02
C ARG A 413 -41.64 69.48 9.55
N ASP A 414 -40.52 68.81 9.82
CA ASP A 414 -39.27 69.46 10.24
C ASP A 414 -38.72 70.40 9.17
N ARG A 415 -38.74 69.99 7.89
CA ARG A 415 -38.36 70.86 6.77
C ARG A 415 -39.31 72.05 6.59
N LEU A 416 -40.59 71.88 6.89
CA LEU A 416 -41.57 72.97 6.88
C LEU A 416 -41.35 73.94 8.06
N ILE A 417 -41.06 73.43 9.26
CA ILE A 417 -40.67 74.21 10.43
C ILE A 417 -39.37 74.99 10.15
N ALA A 418 -38.36 74.36 9.54
CA ALA A 418 -37.12 75.04 9.14
C ALA A 418 -37.35 76.13 8.10
N ARG A 419 -38.28 75.94 7.14
CA ARG A 419 -38.72 76.99 6.21
C ARG A 419 -39.42 78.13 6.94
N TYR A 420 -40.39 77.86 7.80
CA TYR A 420 -41.05 78.91 8.58
C TYR A 420 -40.08 79.64 9.51
N GLN A 421 -39.09 78.98 10.11
CA GLN A 421 -38.03 79.65 10.88
C GLN A 421 -37.15 80.55 10.00
N LEU A 422 -36.84 80.13 8.77
CA LEU A 422 -36.10 80.96 7.81
C LEU A 422 -36.94 82.14 7.31
N GLU A 423 -38.22 81.92 6.99
CA GLU A 423 -39.18 82.96 6.60
C GLU A 423 -39.42 83.96 7.75
N ILE A 424 -39.54 83.50 9.00
CA ILE A 424 -39.65 84.37 10.18
C ILE A 424 -38.38 85.22 10.34
N ARG A 425 -37.18 84.64 10.16
CA ARG A 425 -35.92 85.42 10.14
C ARG A 425 -35.89 86.43 9.00
N GLN A 426 -36.20 86.02 7.76
CA GLN A 426 -36.25 86.92 6.60
C GLN A 426 -37.30 88.02 6.75
N ARG A 427 -38.44 87.74 7.38
CA ARG A 427 -39.48 88.72 7.72
C ARG A 427 -39.05 89.65 8.84
N ALA A 428 -38.31 89.18 9.85
CA ALA A 428 -37.73 90.03 10.89
C ALA A 428 -36.66 90.97 10.29
N ASP A 429 -35.72 90.42 9.51
CA ASP A 429 -34.76 91.15 8.68
C ASP A 429 -35.43 92.20 7.78
N GLU A 430 -36.52 91.84 7.10
CA GLU A 430 -37.30 92.76 6.28
C GLU A 430 -38.00 93.84 7.11
N VAL A 431 -38.57 93.48 8.26
CA VAL A 431 -39.21 94.44 9.17
C VAL A 431 -38.20 95.42 9.72
N GLU A 432 -36.99 94.97 10.09
CA GLU A 432 -35.90 95.83 10.55
C GLU A 432 -35.40 96.74 9.40
N LYS A 433 -35.17 96.19 8.20
CA LYS A 433 -34.81 96.97 7.00
C LYS A 433 -35.91 97.95 6.59
N LYS A 434 -37.19 97.59 6.78
CA LYS A 434 -38.36 98.47 6.56
C LYS A 434 -38.49 99.52 7.66
N MET A 435 -38.18 99.22 8.92
CA MET A 435 -38.12 100.16 10.03
C MET A 435 -37.03 101.21 9.77
N TYR A 436 -35.80 100.80 9.47
CA TYR A 436 -34.73 101.71 9.06
C TYR A 436 -35.08 102.52 7.79
N ARG A 437 -35.84 101.93 6.84
CA ARG A 437 -36.31 102.65 5.65
C ARG A 437 -37.47 103.59 5.97
N VAL A 438 -38.34 103.30 6.93
CA VAL A 438 -39.38 104.19 7.44
C VAL A 438 -38.75 105.34 8.22
N ASP A 439 -37.78 105.12 9.10
CA ASP A 439 -37.03 106.20 9.76
C ASP A 439 -36.31 107.10 8.74
N ARG A 440 -35.67 106.49 7.74
CA ARG A 440 -35.02 107.22 6.64
C ARG A 440 -36.02 107.96 5.74
N LEU A 441 -37.23 107.43 5.57
CA LEU A 441 -38.29 108.06 4.81
C LEU A 441 -38.95 109.18 5.61
N ASN A 442 -39.24 109.00 6.90
CA ASN A 442 -39.76 110.04 7.80
C ASN A 442 -38.78 111.22 7.87
N ARG A 443 -37.48 110.95 8.11
CA ARG A 443 -36.39 111.97 8.02
C ARG A 443 -36.18 112.58 6.64
N ARG A 444 -36.81 112.04 5.59
CA ARG A 444 -36.89 112.63 4.25
C ARG A 444 -38.24 113.31 4.00
N TYR A 445 -39.32 112.87 4.64
CA TYR A 445 -40.66 113.43 4.55
C TYR A 445 -40.70 114.75 5.32
N GLU A 446 -40.10 114.82 6.51
CA GLU A 446 -39.79 116.08 7.21
C GLU A 446 -39.07 117.07 6.26
N LYS A 447 -38.03 116.60 5.56
CA LYS A 447 -37.21 117.41 4.64
C LYS A 447 -37.82 117.66 3.25
N LEU A 448 -38.92 116.99 2.92
CA LEU A 448 -39.66 117.17 1.67
C LEU A 448 -40.96 117.94 1.90
N VAL A 449 -41.60 117.83 3.06
CA VAL A 449 -42.63 118.77 3.52
C VAL A 449 -42.03 120.18 3.72
N GLN A 450 -40.77 120.26 4.16
CA GLN A 450 -39.97 121.50 4.16
C GLN A 450 -39.53 122.01 2.77
N ARG A 451 -39.97 121.40 1.64
CA ARG A 451 -39.60 121.82 0.28
C ARG A 451 -40.75 121.82 -0.72
N ALA A 452 -41.68 120.88 -0.60
CA ALA A 452 -42.92 120.80 -1.38
C ALA A 452 -43.96 121.84 -0.96
N ALA A 453 -43.63 122.72 0.00
CA ALA A 453 -44.41 123.91 0.33
C ALA A 453 -44.05 125.12 -0.54
N GLU A 454 -43.01 125.05 -1.38
CA GLU A 454 -42.46 126.21 -2.11
C GLU A 454 -42.62 126.13 -3.65
N ASP A 455 -42.69 124.94 -4.26
CA ASP A 455 -42.59 124.75 -5.74
C ASP A 455 -43.79 123.99 -6.39
N GLU A 456 -45.04 124.43 -6.20
CA GLU A 456 -46.19 123.97 -7.03
C GLU A 456 -46.56 124.97 -8.14
N ALA A 457 -45.87 124.91 -9.30
CA ALA A 457 -46.26 125.64 -10.52
C ALA A 457 -45.70 125.04 -11.83
N GLY A 458 -46.60 124.67 -12.76
CA GLY A 458 -46.30 124.30 -14.17
C GLY A 458 -46.24 122.78 -14.45
N ILE A 459 -47.02 122.13 -15.35
CA ILE A 459 -47.45 122.42 -16.75
C ILE A 459 -46.31 122.22 -17.77
N GLU A 460 -46.38 121.41 -18.83
CA GLU A 460 -47.31 120.36 -19.34
C GLU A 460 -46.58 119.54 -20.46
N GLY A 461 -47.15 118.44 -20.98
CA GLY A 461 -46.70 117.90 -22.30
C GLY A 461 -47.09 116.46 -22.70
N ASN A 462 -47.86 116.34 -23.79
CA ASN A 462 -48.21 115.15 -24.59
C ASN A 462 -49.18 114.09 -23.99
N GLY A 463 -50.05 113.54 -24.87
CA GLY A 463 -51.25 112.77 -24.49
C GLY A 463 -51.19 111.23 -24.70
N PRO A 464 -52.15 110.48 -24.12
CA PRO A 464 -51.97 109.04 -23.85
C PRO A 464 -52.28 108.05 -25.00
N LEU A 465 -53.21 108.35 -25.91
CA LEU A 465 -53.76 107.33 -26.82
C LEU A 465 -52.77 106.83 -27.89
N GLU A 466 -51.90 107.69 -28.42
CA GLU A 466 -50.86 107.25 -29.37
C GLU A 466 -49.82 106.33 -28.72
N GLY A 467 -49.60 106.48 -27.40
CA GLY A 467 -48.72 105.59 -26.64
C GLY A 467 -49.22 104.16 -26.62
N ALA A 468 -50.54 103.96 -26.45
CA ALA A 468 -51.16 102.64 -26.41
C ALA A 468 -50.96 101.86 -27.73
N ILE A 469 -51.20 102.50 -28.89
CA ILE A 469 -51.04 101.87 -30.21
C ILE A 469 -49.57 101.51 -30.47
N ARG A 470 -48.63 102.41 -30.10
CA ARG A 470 -47.18 102.15 -30.22
C ARG A 470 -46.69 101.05 -29.28
N ASN A 471 -47.35 100.81 -28.15
CA ASN A 471 -47.02 99.72 -27.23
C ASN A 471 -47.58 98.38 -27.72
N LEU A 472 -48.85 98.31 -28.14
CA LEU A 472 -49.44 97.07 -28.67
C LEU A 472 -48.69 96.53 -29.89
N ASN A 473 -48.25 97.40 -30.81
CA ASN A 473 -47.42 96.96 -31.94
C ASN A 473 -46.05 96.43 -31.49
N LYS A 474 -45.41 97.04 -30.48
CA LYS A 474 -44.17 96.51 -29.90
C LYS A 474 -44.38 95.16 -29.21
N GLU A 475 -45.53 94.94 -28.56
CA GLU A 475 -45.87 93.67 -27.92
C GLU A 475 -46.13 92.57 -28.98
N ILE A 476 -46.77 92.90 -30.10
CA ILE A 476 -46.94 91.99 -31.24
C ILE A 476 -45.58 91.62 -31.86
N ASP A 477 -44.69 92.59 -32.08
CA ASP A 477 -43.39 92.29 -32.69
C ASP A 477 -42.42 91.61 -31.68
N ALA A 478 -42.53 91.90 -30.38
CA ALA A 478 -41.82 91.16 -29.34
C ALA A 478 -42.30 89.71 -29.22
N THR A 479 -43.61 89.45 -29.27
CA THR A 479 -44.13 88.07 -29.24
C THR A 479 -43.83 87.29 -30.52
N ARG A 480 -43.74 87.95 -31.68
CA ARG A 480 -43.20 87.35 -32.92
C ARG A 480 -41.72 87.01 -32.80
N ALA A 481 -40.90 87.92 -32.27
CA ALA A 481 -39.48 87.67 -32.02
C ALA A 481 -39.28 86.49 -31.06
N GLU A 482 -40.10 86.39 -30.01
CA GLU A 482 -40.08 85.27 -29.06
C GLU A 482 -40.54 83.94 -29.72
N GLN A 483 -41.55 83.96 -30.60
CA GLN A 483 -41.95 82.78 -31.36
C GLN A 483 -40.83 82.28 -32.29
N GLU A 484 -40.10 83.17 -32.97
CA GLU A 484 -38.93 82.77 -33.76
C GLU A 484 -37.78 82.29 -32.88
N ARG A 485 -37.53 82.93 -31.72
CA ARG A 485 -36.53 82.48 -30.74
C ARG A 485 -36.82 81.03 -30.29
N LEU A 486 -38.06 80.75 -29.90
CA LEU A 486 -38.51 79.42 -29.48
C LEU A 486 -38.47 78.38 -30.60
N LYS A 487 -38.73 78.76 -31.87
CA LYS A 487 -38.54 77.84 -33.02
C LYS A 487 -37.07 77.48 -33.23
N HIS A 488 -36.15 78.44 -33.09
CA HIS A 488 -34.72 78.18 -33.21
C HIS A 488 -34.19 77.33 -32.04
N GLU A 489 -34.69 77.55 -30.82
CA GLU A 489 -34.39 76.70 -29.66
C GLU A 489 -34.95 75.28 -29.85
N TRP A 490 -36.19 75.13 -30.31
CA TRP A 490 -36.78 73.82 -30.61
C TRP A 490 -36.01 73.08 -31.71
N LEU A 491 -35.61 73.74 -32.81
CA LEU A 491 -34.78 73.12 -33.85
C LEU A 491 -33.40 72.71 -33.33
N ARG A 492 -32.78 73.56 -32.49
CA ARG A 492 -31.49 73.24 -31.85
C ARG A 492 -31.60 72.02 -30.94
N ASP A 493 -32.64 71.95 -30.12
CA ASP A 493 -32.82 70.87 -29.16
C ASP A 493 -33.33 69.57 -29.81
N GLN A 494 -34.11 69.67 -30.89
CA GLN A 494 -34.42 68.53 -31.77
C GLN A 494 -33.15 67.99 -32.45
N THR A 495 -32.23 68.87 -32.86
CA THR A 495 -30.93 68.47 -33.43
C THR A 495 -30.05 67.79 -32.38
N LYS A 496 -29.98 68.34 -31.15
CA LYS A 496 -29.34 67.65 -30.01
C LYS A 496 -29.95 66.28 -29.77
N LEU A 497 -31.29 66.18 -29.72
CA LEU A 497 -32.02 64.94 -29.45
C LEU A 497 -31.66 63.85 -30.45
N VAL A 498 -31.69 64.16 -31.75
CA VAL A 498 -31.26 63.24 -32.82
C VAL A 498 -29.79 62.85 -32.67
N SER A 499 -28.90 63.81 -32.37
CA SER A 499 -27.48 63.51 -32.14
C SER A 499 -27.25 62.61 -30.92
N THR A 500 -28.01 62.80 -29.83
CA THR A 500 -27.94 61.93 -28.65
C THR A 500 -28.56 60.56 -28.90
N ALA A 501 -29.61 60.47 -29.72
CA ALA A 501 -30.23 59.20 -30.10
C ALA A 501 -29.23 58.33 -30.88
N SER A 502 -28.61 58.88 -31.93
CA SER A 502 -27.54 58.20 -32.70
C SER A 502 -26.39 57.76 -31.78
N ALA A 503 -25.91 58.65 -30.89
CA ALA A 503 -24.85 58.30 -29.95
C ALA A 503 -25.27 57.21 -28.93
N THR A 504 -26.56 57.10 -28.58
CA THR A 504 -27.06 55.97 -27.76
C THR A 504 -27.19 54.68 -28.56
N GLU A 505 -27.46 54.74 -29.86
CA GLU A 505 -27.45 53.56 -30.74
C GLU A 505 -26.02 53.02 -30.90
N ASP A 506 -25.03 53.89 -31.20
CA ASP A 506 -23.60 53.55 -31.25
C ASP A 506 -23.12 52.85 -29.95
N VAL A 507 -23.52 53.39 -28.79
CA VAL A 507 -23.17 52.84 -27.47
C VAL A 507 -23.89 51.53 -27.17
N LEU A 508 -25.10 51.30 -27.71
CA LEU A 508 -25.82 50.03 -27.57
C LEU A 508 -25.19 48.93 -28.43
N GLU A 509 -24.83 49.24 -29.69
CA GLU A 509 -24.12 48.29 -30.55
C GLU A 509 -22.78 47.87 -29.93
N ALA A 510 -21.96 48.83 -29.50
CA ALA A 510 -20.70 48.56 -28.79
C ALA A 510 -20.93 47.77 -27.48
N ASN A 511 -22.06 47.96 -26.79
CA ASN A 511 -22.40 47.18 -25.60
C ASN A 511 -22.73 45.72 -25.95
N ASP A 512 -23.46 45.47 -27.03
CA ASP A 512 -23.79 44.12 -27.50
C ASP A 512 -22.57 43.38 -28.09
N GLU A 513 -21.64 44.08 -28.76
CA GLU A 513 -20.32 43.53 -29.10
C GLU A 513 -19.55 43.11 -27.85
N LEU A 514 -19.48 43.97 -26.82
CA LEU A 514 -18.82 43.65 -25.56
C LEU A 514 -19.50 42.50 -24.81
N LYS A 515 -20.83 42.37 -24.85
CA LYS A 515 -21.56 41.19 -24.36
C LYS A 515 -21.15 39.94 -25.13
N ALA A 516 -21.07 40.00 -26.46
CA ALA A 516 -20.68 38.87 -27.30
C ALA A 516 -19.22 38.42 -27.03
N HIS A 517 -18.28 39.37 -26.95
CA HIS A 517 -16.89 39.11 -26.57
C HIS A 517 -16.78 38.51 -25.17
N SER A 518 -17.50 39.06 -24.18
CA SER A 518 -17.57 38.49 -22.82
C SER A 518 -18.09 37.05 -22.84
N GLY A 519 -19.15 36.76 -23.60
CA GLY A 519 -19.70 35.42 -23.79
C GLY A 519 -18.75 34.45 -24.51
N ILE A 520 -17.86 34.94 -25.39
CA ILE A 520 -16.80 34.13 -26.01
C ILE A 520 -15.67 33.85 -25.00
N LEU A 521 -15.23 34.87 -24.24
CA LEU A 521 -14.21 34.73 -23.22
C LEU A 521 -14.64 33.81 -22.07
N ALA A 522 -15.90 33.89 -21.64
CA ALA A 522 -16.50 32.99 -20.66
C ALA A 522 -16.49 31.52 -21.15
N ARG A 523 -16.88 31.27 -22.40
CA ARG A 523 -16.81 29.93 -23.01
C ARG A 523 -15.37 29.43 -23.14
N ARG A 524 -14.42 30.28 -23.53
CA ARG A 524 -12.98 29.93 -23.59
C ARG A 524 -12.41 29.62 -22.21
N ARG A 525 -12.76 30.41 -21.18
CA ARG A 525 -12.38 30.18 -19.77
C ARG A 525 -12.95 28.85 -19.25
N ALA A 526 -14.22 28.56 -19.52
CA ALA A 526 -14.84 27.30 -19.13
C ALA A 526 -14.15 26.10 -19.78
N ARG A 527 -13.80 26.20 -21.08
CA ARG A 527 -13.07 25.15 -21.80
C ARG A 527 -11.68 24.91 -21.20
N ILE A 528 -10.91 25.99 -20.96
CA ILE A 528 -9.56 25.91 -20.35
C ILE A 528 -9.63 25.37 -18.91
N MET A 529 -10.66 25.72 -18.14
CA MET A 529 -10.87 25.14 -16.80
C MET A 529 -11.23 23.65 -16.85
N GLY A 530 -11.98 23.21 -17.87
CA GLY A 530 -12.21 21.78 -18.14
C GLY A 530 -10.92 21.04 -18.51
N GLU A 531 -10.16 21.58 -19.47
CA GLU A 531 -8.85 21.07 -19.90
C GLU A 531 -7.86 20.97 -18.71
N ALA A 532 -7.82 21.99 -17.85
CA ALA A 532 -6.99 21.99 -16.65
C ALA A 532 -7.43 20.91 -15.64
N ALA A 533 -8.73 20.75 -15.41
CA ALA A 533 -9.27 19.75 -14.48
C ALA A 533 -9.04 18.31 -14.98
N THR A 534 -9.12 18.05 -16.28
CA THR A 534 -8.75 16.74 -16.85
C THR A 534 -7.26 16.48 -16.70
N ASN A 535 -6.40 17.46 -16.99
CA ASN A 535 -4.96 17.33 -16.86
C ASN A 535 -4.53 17.12 -15.38
N GLU A 536 -5.20 17.77 -14.43
CA GLU A 536 -4.96 17.56 -12.99
C GLU A 536 -5.38 16.14 -12.55
N ALA A 537 -6.51 15.63 -13.06
CA ALA A 537 -6.95 14.26 -12.80
C ALA A 537 -5.99 13.21 -13.40
N GLU A 538 -5.44 13.46 -14.59
CA GLU A 538 -4.43 12.61 -15.20
C GLU A 538 -3.08 12.66 -14.46
N ALA A 539 -2.62 13.85 -14.06
CA ALA A 539 -1.44 14.01 -13.23
C ALA A 539 -1.56 13.25 -11.89
N LYS A 540 -2.73 13.31 -11.23
CA LYS A 540 -3.02 12.53 -10.02
C LYS A 540 -3.03 11.01 -10.27
N ARG A 541 -3.54 10.55 -11.41
CA ARG A 541 -3.49 9.13 -11.82
C ARG A 541 -2.05 8.66 -12.08
N LEU A 542 -1.25 9.45 -12.79
CA LEU A 542 0.16 9.15 -13.05
C LEU A 542 0.98 9.11 -11.76
N ALA A 543 0.80 10.10 -10.87
CA ALA A 543 1.45 10.11 -9.55
C ALA A 543 1.08 8.89 -8.70
N ALA A 544 -0.19 8.46 -8.71
CA ALA A 544 -0.64 7.25 -8.03
C ALA A 544 -0.01 5.97 -8.64
N SER A 545 0.12 5.91 -9.97
CA SER A 545 0.78 4.79 -10.68
C SER A 545 2.26 4.71 -10.32
N ILE A 546 2.99 5.84 -10.38
CA ILE A 546 4.40 5.93 -10.00
C ILE A 546 4.60 5.52 -8.53
N GLN A 547 3.70 5.93 -7.62
CA GLN A 547 3.76 5.49 -6.22
C GLN A 547 3.49 3.99 -6.05
N ALA A 548 2.61 3.40 -6.86
CA ALA A 548 2.34 1.96 -6.84
C ALA A 548 3.54 1.15 -7.37
N GLU A 549 4.19 1.61 -8.45
CA GLU A 549 5.42 0.98 -8.96
C GLU A 549 6.58 1.15 -7.99
N GLY A 550 6.77 2.32 -7.38
CA GLY A 550 7.77 2.53 -6.33
C GLY A 550 7.59 1.59 -5.14
N LYS A 551 6.34 1.35 -4.70
CA LYS A 551 6.02 0.34 -3.68
C LYS A 551 6.32 -1.09 -4.14
N ARG A 552 6.03 -1.43 -5.39
CA ARG A 552 6.34 -2.75 -5.99
C ARG A 552 7.84 -2.99 -6.09
N LEU A 553 8.61 -2.00 -6.53
CA LEU A 553 10.07 -2.05 -6.62
C LEU A 553 10.70 -2.17 -5.23
N ALA A 554 10.25 -1.38 -4.26
CA ALA A 554 10.71 -1.50 -2.87
C ALA A 554 10.43 -2.89 -2.28
N ALA A 555 9.26 -3.48 -2.52
CA ALA A 555 8.94 -4.83 -2.11
C ALA A 555 9.84 -5.89 -2.79
N SER A 556 10.15 -5.72 -4.08
CA SER A 556 11.07 -6.59 -4.82
C SER A 556 12.51 -6.50 -4.29
N ILE A 557 12.98 -5.29 -3.96
CA ILE A 557 14.31 -5.06 -3.36
C ILE A 557 14.39 -5.71 -1.97
N GLN A 558 13.34 -5.59 -1.15
CA GLN A 558 13.26 -6.28 0.15
C GLN A 558 13.26 -7.81 0.01
N ALA A 559 12.57 -8.36 -1.00
CA ALA A 559 12.64 -9.79 -1.32
C ALA A 559 14.07 -10.21 -1.70
N MET A 560 14.75 -9.46 -2.58
CA MET A 560 16.14 -9.72 -2.95
C MET A 560 17.10 -9.61 -1.75
N HIS A 561 16.89 -8.68 -0.80
CA HIS A 561 17.69 -8.62 0.42
C HIS A 561 17.45 -9.84 1.34
N LEU A 562 16.21 -10.32 1.46
CA LEU A 562 15.89 -11.55 2.20
C LEU A 562 16.49 -12.80 1.54
N ASP A 563 16.49 -12.86 0.21
CA ASP A 563 17.11 -13.95 -0.55
C ASP A 563 18.64 -13.90 -0.45
N MET A 564 19.25 -12.71 -0.55
CA MET A 564 20.68 -12.48 -0.30
C MET A 564 21.08 -12.89 1.12
N ALA A 565 20.27 -12.56 2.13
CA ALA A 565 20.52 -12.97 3.52
C ALA A 565 20.44 -14.50 3.68
N ARG A 566 19.46 -15.16 3.04
CA ARG A 566 19.38 -16.63 3.01
C ARG A 566 20.55 -17.27 2.27
N LEU A 567 20.99 -16.71 1.14
CA LEU A 567 22.17 -17.17 0.41
C LEU A 567 23.45 -17.03 1.26
N ASN A 568 23.66 -15.88 1.92
CA ASN A 568 24.79 -15.70 2.83
C ASN A 568 24.74 -16.67 4.02
N GLN A 569 23.55 -16.97 4.56
CA GLN A 569 23.40 -17.98 5.62
C GLN A 569 23.69 -19.40 5.11
N LEU A 570 23.29 -19.75 3.88
CA LEU A 570 23.59 -21.03 3.25
C LEU A 570 25.08 -21.17 2.90
N ILE A 571 25.72 -20.10 2.42
CA ILE A 571 27.18 -20.05 2.19
C ILE A 571 27.93 -20.21 3.53
N GLY A 572 27.47 -19.56 4.60
CA GLY A 572 28.04 -19.74 5.94
C GLY A 572 27.92 -21.17 6.46
N LYS A 573 26.75 -21.81 6.29
CA LYS A 573 26.55 -23.23 6.63
C LYS A 573 27.41 -24.17 5.79
N SER A 574 27.44 -23.96 4.47
CA SER A 574 28.26 -24.74 3.53
C SER A 574 29.76 -24.60 3.83
N GLY A 575 30.23 -23.40 4.16
CA GLY A 575 31.61 -23.15 4.59
C GLY A 575 31.95 -23.84 5.91
N ALA A 576 31.03 -23.82 6.89
CA ALA A 576 31.20 -24.57 8.14
C ALA A 576 31.25 -26.09 7.91
N GLN A 577 30.35 -26.64 7.10
CA GLN A 577 30.35 -28.06 6.73
C GLN A 577 31.59 -28.45 5.92
N ALA A 578 32.09 -27.60 5.02
CA ALA A 578 33.33 -27.85 4.29
C ALA A 578 34.56 -27.83 5.21
N ALA A 579 34.60 -26.95 6.21
CA ALA A 579 35.66 -26.94 7.22
C ALA A 579 35.56 -28.17 8.15
N GLU A 580 34.36 -28.58 8.55
CA GLU A 580 34.11 -29.78 9.36
C GLU A 580 34.53 -31.06 8.62
N LEU A 581 34.16 -31.20 7.34
CA LEU A 581 34.60 -32.30 6.47
C LEU A 581 36.12 -32.27 6.21
N GLY A 582 36.72 -31.09 6.04
CA GLY A 582 38.17 -30.94 5.89
C GLY A 582 38.92 -31.38 7.14
N ASN A 583 38.45 -30.97 8.32
CA ASN A 583 38.99 -31.40 9.61
C ASN A 583 38.81 -32.90 9.83
N ALA A 584 37.64 -33.46 9.49
CA ALA A 584 37.38 -34.90 9.56
C ALA A 584 38.31 -35.69 8.63
N SER A 585 38.52 -35.22 7.39
CA SER A 585 39.45 -35.83 6.44
C SER A 585 40.90 -35.78 6.94
N SER A 586 41.34 -34.65 7.51
CA SER A 586 42.70 -34.51 8.04
C SER A 586 42.92 -35.35 9.30
N ASN A 587 41.92 -35.48 10.17
CA ASN A 587 41.95 -36.42 11.29
C ASN A 587 42.04 -37.87 10.79
N MET A 588 41.24 -38.25 9.79
CA MET A 588 41.24 -39.60 9.25
C MET A 588 42.55 -39.95 8.51
N GLU A 589 43.14 -39.00 7.79
CA GLU A 589 44.48 -39.12 7.20
C GLU A 589 45.55 -39.32 8.29
N ARG A 590 45.49 -38.51 9.37
CA ARG A 590 46.40 -38.64 10.52
C ARG A 590 46.23 -39.98 11.24
N ASP A 591 45.01 -40.50 11.34
CA ASP A 591 44.71 -41.78 11.97
C ASP A 591 45.20 -42.95 11.10
N PHE A 592 45.01 -42.90 9.78
CA PHE A 592 45.64 -43.84 8.84
C PHE A 592 47.17 -43.79 8.88
N LEU A 593 47.78 -42.61 9.04
CA LEU A 593 49.23 -42.46 9.21
C LEU A 593 49.74 -43.02 10.55
N LEU A 594 48.89 -43.10 11.57
CA LEU A 594 49.22 -43.77 12.84
C LEU A 594 49.05 -45.29 12.73
N GLU A 595 48.00 -45.76 12.05
CA GLU A 595 47.78 -47.18 11.76
C GLU A 595 48.90 -47.75 10.86
N LEU A 596 49.31 -47.02 9.82
CA LEU A 596 50.44 -47.38 8.97
C LEU A 596 51.72 -47.56 9.79
N LYS A 597 52.04 -46.60 10.69
CA LYS A 597 53.22 -46.68 11.56
C LYS A 597 53.15 -47.81 12.58
N ALA A 598 51.96 -48.16 13.05
CA ALA A 598 51.76 -49.34 13.90
C ALA A 598 52.05 -50.63 13.13
N LEU A 599 51.54 -50.76 11.89
CA LEU A 599 51.80 -51.90 11.01
C LEU A 599 53.28 -51.98 10.57
N GLU A 600 53.94 -50.86 10.31
CA GLU A 600 55.39 -50.78 10.07
C GLU A 600 56.18 -51.29 11.28
N ALA A 601 55.82 -50.86 12.50
CA ALA A 601 56.46 -51.32 13.74
C ALA A 601 56.19 -52.81 14.02
N GLU A 602 54.99 -53.33 13.74
CA GLU A 602 54.69 -54.76 13.81
C GLU A 602 55.47 -55.57 12.77
N SER A 603 55.64 -55.05 11.55
CA SER A 603 56.44 -55.67 10.49
C SER A 603 57.92 -55.77 10.90
N LEU A 604 58.51 -54.67 11.40
CA LEU A 604 59.88 -54.68 11.94
C LEU A 604 60.03 -55.66 13.11
N ALA A 605 59.05 -55.69 14.03
CA ALA A 605 59.03 -56.64 15.14
C ALA A 605 58.75 -58.10 14.70
N LEU A 606 58.34 -58.35 13.47
CA LEU A 606 58.28 -59.69 12.85
C LEU A 606 59.59 -60.02 12.13
N GLU A 607 60.23 -59.05 11.47
CA GLU A 607 61.55 -59.19 10.88
C GLU A 607 62.62 -59.51 11.94
N ASP A 608 62.60 -58.85 13.10
CA ASP A 608 63.48 -59.19 14.24
C ASP A 608 63.25 -60.61 14.77
N LYS A 609 61.99 -61.08 14.80
CA LYS A 609 61.64 -62.46 15.16
C LYS A 609 62.14 -63.47 14.12
N ILE A 610 62.10 -63.11 12.83
CA ILE A 610 62.65 -63.91 11.74
C ILE A 610 64.19 -63.91 11.78
N GLY A 611 64.82 -62.79 12.13
CA GLY A 611 66.27 -62.65 12.31
C GLY A 611 66.78 -63.54 13.45
N THR A 612 66.17 -63.41 14.64
CA THR A 612 66.50 -64.24 15.81
C THR A 612 66.22 -65.73 15.59
N ALA A 613 65.12 -66.10 14.92
CA ALA A 613 64.84 -67.49 14.55
C ALA A 613 65.86 -68.05 13.54
N ASN A 614 66.32 -67.25 12.57
CA ASN A 614 67.39 -67.65 11.66
C ASN A 614 68.75 -67.75 12.35
N GLY A 615 69.03 -66.89 13.34
CA GLY A 615 70.19 -67.02 14.23
C GLY A 615 70.21 -68.36 14.95
N ALA A 616 69.18 -68.64 15.76
CA ALA A 616 69.04 -69.90 16.49
C ALA A 616 69.07 -71.13 15.58
N LYS A 617 68.50 -71.05 14.37
CA LYS A 617 68.61 -72.10 13.34
C LYS A 617 70.06 -72.32 12.88
N ASN A 618 70.83 -71.26 12.66
CA ASN A 618 72.23 -71.37 12.25
C ASN A 618 73.09 -71.93 13.39
N ASP A 619 72.81 -71.54 14.64
CA ASP A 619 73.47 -72.06 15.83
C ASP A 619 73.21 -73.58 15.98
N ILE A 620 71.95 -74.02 15.86
CA ILE A 620 71.56 -75.44 15.85
C ILE A 620 72.22 -76.19 14.68
N LEU A 621 72.35 -75.58 13.50
CA LEU A 621 73.07 -76.20 12.38
C LEU A 621 74.58 -76.34 12.65
N ALA A 622 75.20 -75.39 13.36
CA ALA A 622 76.59 -75.50 13.79
C ALA A 622 76.78 -76.58 14.86
N GLU A 623 75.86 -76.68 15.83
CA GLU A 623 75.82 -77.77 16.81
C GLU A 623 75.68 -79.14 16.11
N ILE A 624 74.76 -79.28 15.16
CA ILE A 624 74.59 -80.50 14.35
C ILE A 624 75.91 -80.87 13.69
N VAL A 625 76.58 -79.94 12.99
CA VAL A 625 77.87 -80.21 12.32
C VAL A 625 78.96 -80.64 13.30
N GLU A 626 79.05 -80.07 14.51
CA GLU A 626 80.01 -80.57 15.51
C GLU A 626 79.58 -81.95 16.06
N THR A 627 78.29 -82.23 16.26
CA THR A 627 77.86 -83.59 16.68
C THR A 627 78.13 -84.64 15.60
N GLU A 628 77.96 -84.32 14.31
CA GLU A 628 78.38 -85.17 13.20
C GLU A 628 79.90 -85.38 13.19
N ARG A 629 80.68 -84.32 13.46
CA ARG A 629 82.14 -84.40 13.58
C ARG A 629 82.58 -85.29 14.74
N GLN A 630 81.90 -85.21 15.88
CA GLN A 630 82.12 -86.08 17.03
C GLN A 630 81.71 -87.54 16.73
N LEU A 631 80.57 -87.77 16.07
CA LEU A 631 80.15 -89.11 15.63
C LEU A 631 81.16 -89.74 14.67
N LEU A 632 81.69 -88.98 13.70
CA LEU A 632 82.76 -89.43 12.81
C LEU A 632 84.07 -89.74 13.54
N LEU A 633 84.41 -88.95 14.58
CA LEU A 633 85.58 -89.16 15.42
C LEU A 633 85.45 -90.42 16.30
N TRP A 634 84.28 -90.66 16.89
CA TRP A 634 83.97 -91.90 17.62
C TRP A 634 83.89 -93.11 16.69
N GLY A 635 83.32 -92.98 15.50
CA GLY A 635 83.33 -94.02 14.47
C GLY A 635 84.75 -94.44 14.09
N LYS A 636 85.66 -93.47 13.88
CA LYS A 636 87.09 -93.74 13.65
C LYS A 636 87.79 -94.39 14.85
N LYS A 637 87.49 -93.98 16.08
CA LYS A 637 88.01 -94.63 17.29
C LYS A 637 87.58 -96.10 17.36
N ILE A 638 86.29 -96.40 17.17
CA ILE A 638 85.73 -97.76 17.19
C ILE A 638 86.30 -98.60 16.03
N GLN A 639 86.58 -98.00 14.88
CA GLN A 639 87.25 -98.69 13.77
C GLN A 639 88.71 -99.04 14.13
N LEU A 640 89.49 -98.08 14.65
CA LEU A 640 90.87 -98.33 15.11
C LEU A 640 90.93 -99.32 16.27
N GLU A 641 89.95 -99.31 17.17
CA GLU A 641 89.79 -100.31 18.24
C GLU A 641 89.56 -101.71 17.65
N LYS A 642 88.64 -101.86 16.68
CA LYS A 642 88.43 -103.14 15.97
C LYS A 642 89.65 -103.60 15.17
N GLU A 643 90.35 -102.68 14.51
CA GLU A 643 91.56 -103.00 13.73
C GLU A 643 92.73 -103.42 14.64
N THR A 644 92.93 -102.74 15.77
CA THR A 644 93.93 -103.13 16.78
C THR A 644 93.55 -104.41 17.52
N GLN A 645 92.26 -104.63 17.83
CA GLN A 645 91.78 -105.85 18.46
C GLN A 645 91.83 -107.07 17.53
N ALA A 646 91.68 -106.87 16.21
CA ALA A 646 91.95 -107.89 15.20
C ALA A 646 93.46 -108.14 15.02
N ALA A 647 94.32 -107.11 15.14
CA ALA A 647 95.77 -107.27 15.13
C ALA A 647 96.33 -107.91 16.43
N LEU A 648 95.59 -107.88 17.53
CA LEU A 648 95.87 -108.57 18.79
C LEU A 648 95.16 -109.94 18.92
N ASP A 649 94.46 -110.43 17.89
CA ASP A 649 93.74 -111.71 17.94
C ASP A 649 94.70 -112.89 18.17
N PRO A 650 94.58 -113.66 19.29
CA PRO A 650 95.43 -114.81 19.54
C PRO A 650 95.29 -115.96 18.53
N GLU A 651 94.27 -116.01 17.67
CA GLU A 651 94.22 -116.94 16.52
C GLU A 651 95.19 -116.54 15.38
N ALA A 652 95.53 -115.25 15.25
CA ALA A 652 96.37 -114.69 14.17
C ALA A 652 97.86 -115.08 14.34
N GLY A 653 98.15 -116.34 14.07
CA GLY A 653 99.47 -116.95 14.21
C GLY A 653 99.41 -118.47 14.48
N LYS A 654 98.25 -118.98 14.96
CA LYS A 654 98.07 -120.42 15.22
C LYS A 654 98.22 -121.28 13.95
N GLY A 655 98.02 -120.72 12.77
CA GLY A 655 98.30 -121.38 11.49
C GLY A 655 99.79 -121.72 11.30
N GLU A 656 100.68 -120.78 11.62
CA GLU A 656 102.14 -120.94 11.52
C GLU A 656 102.68 -121.80 12.66
N VAL A 657 102.20 -121.61 13.90
CA VAL A 657 102.54 -122.46 15.05
C VAL A 657 102.15 -123.92 14.79
N LYS A 658 100.92 -124.18 14.33
CA LYS A 658 100.50 -125.53 13.89
C LYS A 658 101.26 -126.02 12.65
N GLY A 659 101.91 -125.13 11.90
CA GLY A 659 102.86 -125.49 10.85
C GLY A 659 104.18 -126.02 11.43
N MET A 660 104.78 -125.27 12.36
CA MET A 660 105.99 -125.65 13.10
C MET A 660 105.79 -126.95 13.90
N GLU A 661 104.65 -127.12 14.57
CA GLU A 661 104.30 -128.37 15.27
C GLU A 661 104.26 -129.58 14.32
N ARG A 662 103.67 -129.41 13.12
CA ARG A 662 103.65 -130.45 12.09
C ARG A 662 105.03 -130.73 11.51
N GLU A 663 105.91 -129.74 11.42
CA GLU A 663 107.30 -129.96 10.97
C GLU A 663 108.16 -130.64 12.05
N ILE A 664 108.01 -130.24 13.33
CA ILE A 664 108.63 -130.94 14.47
C ILE A 664 108.14 -132.40 14.52
N HIS A 665 106.86 -132.65 14.24
CA HIS A 665 106.34 -134.01 14.12
C HIS A 665 106.97 -134.76 12.93
N ARG A 666 107.11 -134.14 11.75
CA ARG A 666 107.84 -134.73 10.61
C ARG A 666 109.31 -135.01 10.91
N MET A 667 109.99 -134.17 11.68
CA MET A 667 111.38 -134.42 12.10
C MET A 667 111.47 -135.56 13.12
N ARG A 668 110.52 -135.70 14.05
CA ARG A 668 110.44 -136.87 14.94
C ARG A 668 110.18 -138.16 14.16
N VAL A 669 109.24 -138.14 13.20
CA VAL A 669 108.98 -139.27 12.31
C VAL A 669 110.21 -139.63 11.48
N ARG A 670 110.97 -138.65 10.94
CA ARG A 670 112.26 -138.91 10.26
C ARG A 670 113.32 -139.57 11.13
N LEU A 671 113.39 -139.22 12.42
CA LEU A 671 114.31 -139.88 13.37
C LEU A 671 113.85 -141.32 13.67
N ASP A 672 112.55 -141.55 13.66
CA ASP A 672 111.95 -142.88 13.83
C ASP A 672 112.01 -143.74 12.54
N THR A 673 112.03 -143.15 11.34
CA THR A 673 112.33 -143.90 10.10
C THR A 673 113.81 -144.23 10.00
N LEU A 674 114.73 -143.29 10.31
CA LEU A 674 116.19 -143.55 10.31
C LEU A 674 116.60 -144.75 11.18
N LYS A 675 115.91 -144.96 12.32
CA LYS A 675 116.13 -146.15 13.17
C LYS A 675 115.65 -147.45 12.50
N ARG A 676 114.49 -147.42 11.83
CA ARG A 676 113.96 -148.58 11.09
C ARG A 676 114.75 -148.84 9.81
N GLU A 677 115.26 -147.81 9.15
CA GLU A 677 116.14 -147.89 7.98
C GLU A 677 117.47 -148.59 8.30
N GLN A 678 117.97 -148.48 9.54
CA GLN A 678 119.13 -149.25 10.02
C GLN A 678 118.80 -150.74 10.24
N GLU A 679 117.54 -151.09 10.50
CA GLU A 679 117.07 -152.48 10.62
C GLU A 679 116.72 -153.08 9.24
N THR A 680 116.08 -152.33 8.33
CA THR A 680 115.85 -152.80 6.95
C THR A 680 117.13 -152.89 6.14
N MET A 681 118.18 -152.10 6.39
CA MET A 681 119.48 -152.29 5.72
C MET A 681 120.06 -153.71 5.93
N ILE A 682 119.70 -154.40 7.02
CA ILE A 682 120.10 -155.78 7.29
C ILE A 682 119.23 -156.77 6.50
N GLN A 683 117.94 -156.47 6.27
CA GLN A 683 116.99 -157.32 5.52
C GLN A 683 117.04 -157.10 3.99
N ASP A 684 117.32 -155.88 3.54
CA ASP A 684 117.43 -155.54 2.12
C ASP A 684 118.68 -156.16 1.47
N MET A 685 119.70 -156.48 2.26
CA MET A 685 120.84 -157.30 1.80
C MET A 685 120.44 -158.75 1.52
N GLU A 686 119.39 -159.27 2.16
CA GLU A 686 118.83 -160.60 1.90
C GLU A 686 117.81 -160.58 0.73
N GLN A 687 117.26 -159.42 0.35
CA GLN A 687 116.25 -159.30 -0.71
C GLN A 687 116.69 -158.55 -1.99
N ALA A 688 117.99 -158.26 -2.15
CA ALA A 688 118.60 -157.66 -3.34
C ALA A 688 118.48 -158.48 -4.66
N ILE A 689 117.65 -159.52 -4.69
CA ILE A 689 117.57 -160.55 -5.75
C ILE A 689 116.19 -160.59 -6.45
N MET A 690 115.11 -160.09 -5.84
CA MET A 690 113.76 -160.20 -6.40
C MET A 690 113.18 -158.86 -6.90
N LYS A 691 113.22 -158.68 -8.23
CA LYS A 691 112.47 -157.66 -9.01
C LYS A 691 112.84 -156.21 -8.62
N ARG A 692 113.76 -155.53 -9.31
CA ARG A 692 114.00 -155.48 -10.77
C ARG A 692 112.72 -155.14 -11.55
N GLU A 693 112.83 -154.13 -12.41
CA GLU A 693 111.84 -153.67 -13.40
C GLU A 693 110.72 -152.71 -12.95
N GLN A 694 110.93 -151.44 -13.36
CA GLN A 694 109.94 -150.48 -13.88
C GLN A 694 109.02 -149.74 -12.87
N ILE A 695 108.95 -148.40 -12.78
CA ILE A 695 109.02 -147.25 -13.73
C ILE A 695 107.62 -146.74 -14.19
N ALA A 696 107.23 -145.57 -13.65
CA ALA A 696 106.56 -144.44 -14.33
C ALA A 696 105.01 -144.30 -14.55
N VAL A 697 104.47 -143.18 -14.03
CA VAL A 697 103.85 -142.03 -14.79
C VAL A 697 102.34 -141.98 -15.17
N ARG A 698 101.80 -140.72 -15.26
CA ARG A 698 100.55 -140.15 -15.90
C ARG A 698 99.32 -139.84 -14.99
N TYR A 699 98.46 -138.81 -15.21
CA TYR A 699 98.55 -137.42 -15.79
C TYR A 699 97.14 -136.67 -15.89
N LYS A 700 97.12 -135.30 -15.97
CA LYS A 700 96.11 -134.36 -16.63
C LYS A 700 94.68 -134.19 -16.02
N GLY A 701 93.86 -133.14 -16.31
CA GLY A 701 93.88 -131.90 -17.18
C GLY A 701 92.52 -131.09 -17.08
N LYS A 702 92.19 -129.91 -17.71
CA LYS A 702 92.84 -129.01 -18.71
C LYS A 702 92.45 -127.46 -18.68
N ALA A 703 91.66 -126.89 -19.63
CA ALA A 703 91.51 -125.42 -20.00
C ALA A 703 90.27 -125.15 -20.92
N ALA A 704 89.78 -123.95 -21.36
CA ALA A 704 90.28 -122.54 -21.46
C ALA A 704 89.19 -121.44 -21.09
N ALA A 705 88.94 -120.22 -21.66
CA ALA A 705 89.23 -119.54 -22.97
C ALA A 705 89.34 -117.95 -23.03
N SER A 706 88.50 -117.23 -23.84
CA SER A 706 88.87 -116.07 -24.72
C SER A 706 87.64 -115.25 -25.26
N ALA A 707 87.56 -114.01 -25.82
CA ALA A 707 88.36 -112.74 -26.05
C ALA A 707 87.34 -111.53 -26.15
N SER A 708 87.42 -110.33 -26.80
CA SER A 708 88.34 -109.55 -27.70
C SER A 708 87.94 -108.01 -27.74
N LYS A 709 88.55 -107.15 -28.60
CA LYS A 709 88.31 -105.68 -28.86
C LYS A 709 88.73 -105.26 -30.31
N PRO A 710 88.66 -104.00 -30.88
CA PRO A 710 88.19 -102.64 -30.43
C PRO A 710 87.12 -102.03 -31.43
N GLY A 711 86.92 -100.73 -31.80
CA GLY A 711 87.47 -99.38 -31.46
C GLY A 711 87.03 -98.21 -32.41
N ALA A 712 87.26 -96.92 -32.03
CA ALA A 712 87.12 -95.64 -32.81
C ALA A 712 85.68 -95.16 -33.22
N TRP A 713 85.36 -93.98 -33.80
CA TRP A 713 86.08 -92.77 -34.34
C TRP A 713 85.18 -91.47 -34.32
N ASP A 714 85.55 -90.35 -34.98
CA ASP A 714 84.95 -88.99 -34.85
C ASP A 714 83.84 -88.56 -35.87
N LEU A 715 82.82 -87.78 -35.43
CA LEU A 715 82.66 -86.32 -35.74
C LEU A 715 81.36 -85.65 -35.17
N THR A 716 81.52 -84.59 -34.37
CA THR A 716 80.56 -83.53 -33.92
C THR A 716 79.06 -83.79 -33.68
N GLN A 717 78.64 -83.70 -32.42
CA GLN A 717 77.21 -83.69 -31.97
C GLN A 717 76.66 -82.27 -31.63
N ALA A 718 77.33 -81.19 -32.07
CA ALA A 718 77.17 -79.85 -31.47
C ALA A 718 75.98 -79.01 -31.99
N ALA A 719 75.44 -79.30 -33.20
CA ALA A 719 74.52 -78.38 -33.88
C ALA A 719 73.09 -78.34 -33.29
N LEU A 720 72.55 -79.45 -32.77
CA LEU A 720 71.15 -79.51 -32.32
C LEU A 720 70.90 -78.78 -30.98
N LYS A 721 71.83 -78.85 -30.02
CA LYS A 721 71.62 -78.30 -28.66
C LYS A 721 71.41 -76.77 -28.65
N LYS A 722 71.93 -76.03 -29.65
CA LYS A 722 71.80 -74.57 -29.72
C LYS A 722 70.44 -74.06 -30.23
N ARG A 723 69.66 -74.89 -30.95
CA ARG A 723 68.30 -74.53 -31.41
C ARG A 723 67.22 -74.73 -30.35
N VAL A 724 67.32 -75.79 -29.54
CA VAL A 724 66.33 -76.10 -28.48
C VAL A 724 66.32 -75.02 -27.39
N ALA A 725 67.49 -74.57 -26.96
CA ALA A 725 67.63 -73.54 -25.91
C ALA A 725 67.10 -72.15 -26.32
N GLY A 726 67.09 -71.84 -27.63
CA GLY A 726 66.45 -70.62 -28.16
C GLY A 726 64.92 -70.71 -28.05
N ALA A 727 64.35 -71.76 -28.64
CA ALA A 727 62.91 -71.99 -28.62
C ALA A 727 62.34 -72.04 -27.18
N GLN A 728 63.04 -72.63 -26.22
CA GLN A 728 62.62 -72.63 -24.81
C GLN A 728 62.65 -71.22 -24.18
N LYS A 729 63.60 -70.35 -24.53
CA LYS A 729 63.63 -68.96 -24.05
C LYS A 729 62.52 -68.11 -24.66
N ASP A 730 62.26 -68.25 -25.95
CA ASP A 730 61.15 -67.53 -26.59
C ASP A 730 59.78 -68.03 -26.10
N LEU A 731 59.62 -69.34 -25.84
CA LEU A 731 58.41 -69.89 -25.22
C LEU A 731 58.23 -69.39 -23.78
N GLN A 732 59.30 -69.26 -22.99
CA GLN A 732 59.24 -68.67 -21.65
C GLN A 732 58.99 -67.15 -21.69
N ARG A 733 59.47 -66.43 -22.70
CA ARG A 733 59.18 -64.99 -22.86
C ARG A 733 57.74 -64.77 -23.26
N LEU A 734 57.26 -65.47 -24.29
CA LEU A 734 55.84 -65.47 -24.71
C LEU A 734 54.92 -65.97 -23.58
N GLY A 735 55.35 -66.93 -22.77
CA GLY A 735 54.60 -67.39 -21.59
C GLY A 735 54.49 -66.32 -20.49
N ARG A 736 55.53 -65.50 -20.29
CA ARG A 736 55.49 -64.35 -19.36
C ARG A 736 54.69 -63.18 -19.92
N GLU A 737 54.86 -62.86 -21.21
CA GLU A 737 54.07 -61.85 -21.93
C GLU A 737 52.57 -62.23 -21.93
N MET A 738 52.24 -63.51 -22.14
CA MET A 738 50.88 -64.03 -22.03
C MET A 738 50.37 -63.97 -20.57
N ALA A 739 51.17 -64.38 -19.58
CA ALA A 739 50.79 -64.29 -18.17
C ALA A 739 50.49 -62.84 -17.73
N GLN A 740 51.33 -61.89 -18.14
CA GLN A 740 51.13 -60.45 -17.92
C GLN A 740 49.89 -59.93 -18.66
N ALA A 741 49.65 -60.36 -19.91
CA ALA A 741 48.44 -60.01 -20.65
C ALA A 741 47.16 -60.58 -19.99
N THR A 742 47.21 -61.81 -19.44
CA THR A 742 46.08 -62.40 -18.70
C THR A 742 45.86 -61.75 -17.34
N ALA A 743 46.94 -61.36 -16.64
CA ALA A 743 46.84 -60.58 -15.40
C ALA A 743 46.20 -59.21 -15.66
N ALA A 744 46.73 -58.44 -16.62
CA ALA A 744 46.18 -57.15 -17.00
C ALA A 744 44.74 -57.23 -17.58
N ALA A 745 44.35 -58.37 -18.17
CA ALA A 745 42.97 -58.64 -18.55
C ALA A 745 42.08 -58.99 -17.34
N GLY A 746 42.62 -59.64 -16.32
CA GLY A 746 41.98 -59.86 -15.03
C GLY A 746 41.77 -58.55 -14.26
N ASP A 747 42.81 -57.71 -14.16
CA ASP A 747 42.76 -56.39 -13.53
C ASP A 747 41.73 -55.49 -14.20
N ARG A 748 41.70 -55.47 -15.55
CA ARG A 748 40.69 -54.74 -16.32
C ARG A 748 39.28 -55.29 -16.15
N ARG A 749 39.10 -56.61 -15.96
CA ARG A 749 37.80 -57.18 -15.60
C ARG A 749 37.39 -56.75 -14.20
N ALA A 750 38.26 -56.87 -13.21
CA ALA A 750 37.99 -56.40 -11.85
C ALA A 750 37.71 -54.88 -11.77
N GLN A 751 38.33 -54.07 -12.65
CA GLN A 751 38.00 -52.64 -12.81
C GLN A 751 36.61 -52.45 -13.44
N LEU A 752 36.25 -53.21 -14.47
CA LEU A 752 34.92 -53.17 -15.07
C LEU A 752 33.83 -53.66 -14.09
N ASP A 753 34.08 -54.72 -13.33
CA ASP A 753 33.17 -55.26 -12.32
C ASP A 753 32.94 -54.24 -11.19
N LYS A 754 34.01 -53.54 -10.75
CA LYS A 754 33.91 -52.42 -9.80
C LYS A 754 33.06 -51.29 -10.37
N LEU A 755 33.41 -50.77 -11.56
CA LEU A 755 32.68 -49.70 -12.24
C LEU A 755 31.21 -50.07 -12.51
N THR A 756 30.92 -51.35 -12.78
CA THR A 756 29.55 -51.85 -12.95
C THR A 756 28.81 -51.83 -11.61
N SER A 757 29.43 -52.29 -10.52
CA SER A 757 28.84 -52.20 -9.17
C SER A 757 28.71 -50.76 -8.65
N GLU A 758 29.54 -49.84 -9.12
CA GLU A 758 29.46 -48.40 -8.83
C GLU A 758 28.32 -47.75 -9.64
N LEU A 759 28.17 -48.14 -10.92
CA LEU A 759 27.05 -47.74 -11.76
C LEU A 759 25.71 -48.26 -11.22
N GLU A 760 25.64 -49.53 -10.80
CA GLU A 760 24.47 -50.13 -10.18
C GLU A 760 24.06 -49.37 -8.91
N ARG A 761 25.01 -49.08 -8.00
CA ARG A 761 24.76 -48.25 -6.80
C ARG A 761 24.33 -46.83 -7.16
N ALA A 762 24.88 -46.24 -8.22
CA ALA A 762 24.47 -44.92 -8.70
C ALA A 762 23.06 -44.94 -9.30
N THR A 763 22.67 -45.99 -10.01
CA THR A 763 21.30 -46.15 -10.52
C THR A 763 20.29 -46.40 -9.41
N THR A 764 20.55 -47.26 -8.44
CA THR A 764 19.63 -47.45 -7.29
C THR A 764 19.54 -46.18 -6.44
N GLY A 765 20.66 -45.49 -6.24
CA GLY A 765 20.66 -44.19 -5.55
C GLY A 765 19.88 -43.11 -6.31
N TYR A 766 19.89 -43.12 -7.64
CA TYR A 766 19.06 -42.25 -8.47
C TYR A 766 17.56 -42.61 -8.38
N GLU A 767 17.22 -43.90 -8.38
CA GLU A 767 15.84 -44.38 -8.21
C GLU A 767 15.29 -43.99 -6.83
N ASP A 768 16.05 -44.20 -5.75
CA ASP A 768 15.68 -43.76 -4.41
C ASP A 768 15.52 -42.24 -4.31
N LEU A 769 16.41 -41.46 -4.92
CA LEU A 769 16.28 -40.00 -4.98
C LEU A 769 15.08 -39.54 -5.82
N SER A 770 14.74 -40.22 -6.92
CA SER A 770 13.54 -39.93 -7.71
C SER A 770 12.27 -40.25 -6.92
N ARG A 771 12.26 -41.37 -6.19
CA ARG A 771 11.16 -41.76 -5.30
C ARG A 771 10.98 -40.76 -4.14
N GLN A 772 12.07 -40.32 -3.50
CA GLN A 772 12.04 -39.27 -2.49
C GLN A 772 11.53 -37.94 -3.06
N ARG A 773 11.94 -37.57 -4.28
CA ARG A 773 11.42 -36.38 -4.98
C ARG A 773 9.91 -36.48 -5.23
N GLU A 774 9.41 -37.64 -5.63
CA GLU A 774 7.98 -37.88 -5.87
C GLU A 774 7.18 -37.89 -4.57
N GLU A 775 7.69 -38.48 -3.51
CA GLU A 775 7.06 -38.41 -2.19
C GLU A 775 7.03 -36.97 -1.66
N LEU A 776 8.13 -36.23 -1.74
CA LEU A 776 8.18 -34.80 -1.39
C LEU A 776 7.21 -33.97 -2.23
N GLN A 777 7.05 -34.28 -3.52
CA GLN A 777 6.07 -33.59 -4.38
C GLN A 777 4.63 -33.91 -3.94
N ALA A 778 4.32 -35.15 -3.55
CA ALA A 778 3.02 -35.53 -3.00
C ALA A 778 2.74 -34.87 -1.64
N GLN A 779 3.76 -34.78 -0.76
CA GLN A 779 3.69 -34.05 0.50
C GLN A 779 3.47 -32.54 0.27
N ILE A 780 4.18 -31.92 -0.67
CA ILE A 780 4.00 -30.50 -1.07
C ILE A 780 2.58 -30.26 -1.60
N ASN A 781 2.09 -31.11 -2.52
CA ASN A 781 0.74 -31.00 -3.08
C ASN A 781 -0.33 -31.09 -1.97
N THR A 782 -0.14 -32.00 -1.02
CA THR A 782 -1.06 -32.19 0.12
C THR A 782 -0.99 -31.02 1.11
N GLY A 783 0.20 -30.48 1.38
CA GLY A 783 0.38 -29.28 2.22
C GLY A 783 -0.19 -28.00 1.57
N LEU A 784 -0.10 -27.86 0.24
CA LEU A 784 -0.74 -26.78 -0.51
C LEU A 784 -2.28 -26.89 -0.44
N TYR A 785 -2.81 -28.10 -0.61
CA TYR A 785 -4.24 -28.38 -0.44
C TYR A 785 -4.72 -28.04 0.98
N GLU A 786 -4.02 -28.48 2.02
CA GLU A 786 -4.35 -28.14 3.40
C GLU A 786 -4.27 -26.64 3.66
N LYS A 787 -3.27 -25.93 3.13
CA LYS A 787 -3.18 -24.47 3.21
C LYS A 787 -4.39 -23.78 2.58
N GLN A 788 -4.85 -24.25 1.42
CA GLN A 788 -6.07 -23.75 0.77
C GLN A 788 -7.32 -24.04 1.62
N ARG A 789 -7.49 -25.26 2.13
CA ARG A 789 -8.60 -25.64 3.02
C ARG A 789 -8.63 -24.79 4.29
N ARG A 790 -7.48 -24.65 4.97
CA ARG A 790 -7.32 -23.83 6.19
C ARG A 790 -7.61 -22.35 5.93
N THR A 791 -7.19 -21.79 4.80
CA THR A 791 -7.48 -20.37 4.45
C THR A 791 -8.94 -20.13 4.10
N GLN A 792 -9.61 -21.05 3.39
CA GLN A 792 -11.05 -20.99 3.14
C GLN A 792 -11.86 -21.07 4.44
N ALA A 793 -11.54 -22.02 5.33
CA ALA A 793 -12.15 -22.14 6.65
C ALA A 793 -11.91 -20.88 7.52
N ALA A 794 -10.70 -20.31 7.51
CA ALA A 794 -10.40 -19.05 8.21
C ALA A 794 -11.18 -17.86 7.65
N ALA A 795 -11.35 -17.77 6.32
CA ALA A 795 -12.17 -16.74 5.68
C ALA A 795 -13.66 -16.87 6.04
N ALA A 796 -14.20 -18.09 6.07
CA ALA A 796 -15.57 -18.36 6.51
C ALA A 796 -15.78 -17.99 7.99
N ARG A 797 -14.88 -18.43 8.88
CA ARG A 797 -14.89 -18.06 10.31
C ARG A 797 -14.75 -16.55 10.51
N THR A 798 -13.91 -15.86 9.74
CA THR A 798 -13.77 -14.39 9.79
C THR A 798 -15.05 -13.68 9.33
N LYS A 799 -15.71 -14.18 8.27
CA LYS A 799 -17.01 -13.66 7.79
C LYS A 799 -18.12 -13.86 8.83
N MET A 800 -18.12 -14.98 9.53
CA MET A 800 -19.05 -15.26 10.63
C MET A 800 -18.75 -14.37 11.86
N ALA A 801 -17.49 -14.24 12.26
CA ALA A 801 -17.08 -13.36 13.36
C ALA A 801 -17.46 -11.89 13.09
N ARG A 802 -17.30 -11.39 11.85
CA ARG A 802 -17.77 -10.05 11.45
C ARG A 802 -19.31 -9.92 11.53
N ARG A 803 -20.07 -10.95 11.15
CA ARG A 803 -21.54 -10.95 11.30
C ARG A 803 -21.94 -10.87 12.79
N LEU A 804 -21.35 -11.71 13.64
CA LEU A 804 -21.59 -11.71 15.08
C LEU A 804 -21.16 -10.38 15.74
N GLN A 805 -20.03 -9.80 15.31
CA GLN A 805 -19.55 -8.50 15.78
C GLN A 805 -20.47 -7.35 15.36
N ASN A 806 -21.05 -7.39 14.15
CA ASN A 806 -22.03 -6.41 13.71
C ASN A 806 -23.34 -6.52 14.52
N ILE A 807 -23.78 -7.75 14.85
CA ILE A 807 -24.94 -7.98 15.72
C ILE A 807 -24.65 -7.46 17.14
N ALA A 808 -23.49 -7.79 17.72
CA ALA A 808 -23.08 -7.30 19.04
C ALA A 808 -22.91 -5.77 19.12
N ARG A 809 -22.71 -5.11 17.98
CA ARG A 809 -22.65 -3.64 17.84
C ARG A 809 -24.00 -2.99 17.50
N GLY A 810 -25.09 -3.76 17.39
CA GLY A 810 -26.40 -3.27 16.96
C GLY A 810 -26.51 -2.87 15.48
N ALA A 811 -25.43 -3.03 14.70
CA ALA A 811 -25.38 -2.69 13.28
C ALA A 811 -26.04 -3.76 12.36
N ALA A 812 -26.49 -4.86 12.94
CA ALA A 812 -27.36 -5.85 12.31
C ALA A 812 -28.28 -6.45 13.39
N GLN A 813 -29.56 -6.66 13.07
CA GLN A 813 -30.46 -7.38 13.99
C GLN A 813 -30.17 -8.90 13.94
N PRO A 814 -30.27 -9.63 15.07
CA PRO A 814 -30.29 -11.09 15.04
C PRO A 814 -31.56 -11.58 14.31
N PRO A 815 -31.52 -12.73 13.62
CA PRO A 815 -32.70 -13.27 12.96
C PRO A 815 -33.79 -13.61 13.99
N ASP A 816 -35.02 -13.16 13.74
CA ASP A 816 -36.17 -13.47 14.58
C ASP A 816 -36.53 -14.96 14.48
N ARG A 817 -37.16 -15.51 15.54
CA ARG A 817 -37.69 -16.88 15.55
C ARG A 817 -38.65 -17.14 14.39
N ARG A 818 -39.33 -16.10 13.86
CA ARG A 818 -40.20 -16.18 12.68
C ARG A 818 -39.46 -16.53 11.39
N ASP A 819 -38.19 -16.17 11.25
CA ASP A 819 -37.37 -16.52 10.07
C ASP A 819 -36.75 -17.92 10.16
N SER A 820 -36.89 -18.63 11.30
CA SER A 820 -36.33 -19.97 11.49
C SER A 820 -36.73 -20.96 10.37
N MET A 821 -38.00 -20.93 9.94
CA MET A 821 -38.48 -21.79 8.85
C MET A 821 -37.87 -21.43 7.49
N ARG A 822 -37.62 -20.14 7.22
CA ARG A 822 -36.93 -19.67 6.00
C ARG A 822 -35.46 -20.06 6.02
N ILE A 823 -34.82 -20.00 7.18
CA ILE A 823 -33.42 -20.42 7.38
C ILE A 823 -33.30 -21.94 7.19
N GLN A 824 -34.25 -22.74 7.70
CA GLN A 824 -34.31 -24.19 7.45
C GLN A 824 -34.52 -24.52 5.96
N GLN A 825 -35.43 -23.82 5.27
CA GLN A 825 -35.62 -23.98 3.83
C GLN A 825 -34.35 -23.60 3.04
N ALA A 826 -33.70 -22.49 3.39
CA ALA A 826 -32.45 -22.07 2.76
C ALA A 826 -31.33 -23.10 2.98
N LEU A 827 -31.19 -23.63 4.21
CA LEU A 827 -30.24 -24.69 4.55
C LEU A 827 -30.49 -25.95 3.71
N PHE A 828 -31.73 -26.45 3.68
CA PHE A 828 -32.10 -27.61 2.87
C PHE A 828 -31.79 -27.42 1.37
N THR A 829 -32.04 -26.23 0.82
CA THR A 829 -31.67 -25.93 -0.58
C THR A 829 -30.16 -25.81 -0.81
N ALA A 830 -29.36 -25.52 0.22
CA ALA A 830 -27.90 -25.53 0.15
C ALA A 830 -27.34 -26.95 0.26
N GLU A 831 -27.89 -27.76 1.17
CA GLU A 831 -27.57 -29.19 1.33
C GLU A 831 -27.87 -29.98 0.05
N ALA A 832 -29.05 -29.78 -0.56
CA ALA A 832 -29.42 -30.41 -1.83
C ALA A 832 -28.48 -30.01 -2.99
N ARG A 833 -28.00 -28.75 -3.01
CA ARG A 833 -27.01 -28.30 -3.99
C ARG A 833 -25.62 -28.89 -3.75
N LEU A 834 -25.21 -29.04 -2.48
CA LEU A 834 -23.96 -29.71 -2.13
C LEU A 834 -23.99 -31.20 -2.46
N GLY A 835 -25.14 -31.87 -2.28
CA GLY A 835 -25.39 -33.23 -2.78
C GLY A 835 -25.15 -33.34 -4.28
N SER A 836 -25.83 -32.52 -5.09
CA SER A 836 -25.62 -32.48 -6.55
C SER A 836 -24.17 -32.17 -6.97
N VAL A 837 -23.43 -31.40 -6.17
CA VAL A 837 -21.98 -31.19 -6.40
C VAL A 837 -21.16 -32.45 -6.07
N ARG A 838 -21.46 -33.18 -4.99
CA ARG A 838 -20.84 -34.50 -4.72
C ARG A 838 -21.12 -35.47 -5.86
N ASP A 839 -22.38 -35.62 -6.26
CA ASP A 839 -22.81 -36.53 -7.34
C ASP A 839 -22.04 -36.26 -8.66
N THR A 840 -21.82 -34.98 -9.00
CA THR A 840 -21.07 -34.61 -10.20
C THR A 840 -19.55 -34.82 -10.07
N ILE A 841 -18.97 -34.67 -8.87
CA ILE A 841 -17.56 -34.98 -8.61
C ILE A 841 -17.33 -36.50 -8.69
N GLU A 842 -18.21 -37.31 -8.12
CA GLU A 842 -18.15 -38.77 -8.20
C GLU A 842 -18.34 -39.28 -9.64
N ALA A 843 -19.30 -38.73 -10.38
CA ALA A 843 -19.49 -39.03 -11.80
C ALA A 843 -18.28 -38.61 -12.66
N LEU A 844 -17.58 -37.52 -12.31
CA LEU A 844 -16.33 -37.12 -12.96
C LEU A 844 -15.18 -38.08 -12.60
N ALA A 845 -15.07 -38.52 -11.35
CA ALA A 845 -14.04 -39.46 -10.91
C ALA A 845 -14.19 -40.83 -11.58
N ALA A 846 -15.42 -41.32 -11.71
CA ALA A 846 -15.73 -42.55 -12.44
C ALA A 846 -15.40 -42.46 -13.95
N ARG A 847 -15.55 -41.28 -14.56
CA ARG A 847 -15.23 -41.02 -15.99
C ARG A 847 -13.75 -40.75 -16.24
N HIS A 848 -13.02 -40.21 -15.26
CA HIS A 848 -11.62 -39.81 -15.39
C HIS A 848 -10.77 -40.30 -14.21
N PRO A 849 -10.45 -41.62 -14.14
CA PRO A 849 -9.69 -42.19 -13.02
C PRO A 849 -8.32 -41.53 -12.78
N HIS A 850 -7.68 -41.03 -13.84
CA HIS A 850 -6.42 -40.27 -13.77
C HIS A 850 -6.51 -38.92 -13.05
N LEU A 851 -7.73 -38.43 -12.76
CA LEU A 851 -7.98 -37.25 -11.93
C LEU A 851 -8.43 -37.61 -10.51
N GLY A 852 -8.46 -38.90 -10.12
CA GLY A 852 -9.01 -39.35 -8.84
C GLY A 852 -8.40 -38.68 -7.61
N GLU A 853 -7.07 -38.47 -7.60
CA GLU A 853 -6.35 -37.77 -6.52
C GLU A 853 -6.66 -36.27 -6.43
N VAL A 854 -7.12 -35.66 -7.53
CA VAL A 854 -7.54 -34.25 -7.58
C VAL A 854 -9.01 -34.13 -7.19
N LEU A 855 -9.86 -35.01 -7.75
CA LEU A 855 -11.31 -34.99 -7.52
C LEU A 855 -11.68 -35.40 -6.09
N SER A 856 -10.98 -36.36 -5.48
CA SER A 856 -11.14 -36.68 -4.05
C SER A 856 -10.73 -35.52 -3.13
N ARG A 857 -9.67 -34.78 -3.45
CA ARG A 857 -9.32 -33.54 -2.75
C ARG A 857 -10.40 -32.46 -2.93
N VAL A 858 -11.01 -32.33 -4.11
CA VAL A 858 -12.13 -31.38 -4.32
C VAL A 858 -13.39 -31.82 -3.56
N LEU A 859 -13.69 -33.12 -3.49
CA LEU A 859 -14.82 -33.67 -2.73
C LEU A 859 -14.71 -33.29 -1.24
N ALA A 860 -13.53 -33.46 -0.64
CA ALA A 860 -13.28 -33.10 0.76
C ALA A 860 -13.40 -31.59 1.06
N LEU A 861 -13.40 -30.70 0.05
CA LEU A 861 -13.75 -29.28 0.23
C LEU A 861 -15.27 -29.04 0.26
N ALA A 862 -16.05 -29.89 -0.42
CA ALA A 862 -17.51 -29.88 -0.32
C ALA A 862 -17.98 -30.46 1.04
N ASP A 863 -17.22 -31.40 1.62
CA ASP A 863 -17.49 -31.97 2.93
C ASP A 863 -17.22 -30.95 4.06
N ASP A 864 -16.04 -30.29 4.07
CA ASP A 864 -15.72 -29.20 5.01
C ASP A 864 -16.75 -28.04 4.94
N ALA A 865 -17.46 -27.88 3.82
CA ALA A 865 -18.52 -26.88 3.65
C ALA A 865 -19.86 -27.28 4.32
N THR A 866 -20.07 -28.55 4.67
CA THR A 866 -21.30 -29.02 5.37
C THR A 866 -21.27 -28.84 6.89
N GLY A 867 -20.10 -28.58 7.49
CA GLY A 867 -19.98 -28.00 8.83
C GLY A 867 -20.51 -28.84 10.00
N GLN A 868 -19.78 -29.90 10.36
CA GLN A 868 -19.79 -30.44 11.73
C GLN A 868 -18.93 -29.55 12.66
#